data_AF-A0A7X3YAX5-F1
#
_entry.id   AF-A0A7X3YAX5-F1
#
_cell.length_a   1.000
_cell.length_b   1.000
_cell.length_c   1.000
_cell.angle_alpha   90.00
_cell.angle_beta   90.00
_cell.angle_gamma   90.00
#
_symmetry.space_group_name_H-M   'P 1'
#
loop_
_entity.id
_entity.type
_entity.pdbx_description
1 polymer ?
#
loop_
_entity_poly.entity_id
_entity_poly.type
_entity_poly.pdbx_seq_one_letter_code
_entity_poly.pdbx_strand_id
1 'polypeptide(L)'
;MAAYRLGLDMGANSIGWCAVRLDADGNPAGVLDAGVRILTPNEEAGRDPQSKASLAAARRLARGQRRRRSRFVRRRDRLMEMLVRAGLMPEDAKARKELEALDPYWLRREALDRRLEPGEIGRALFHLNQRRGFKSNRIADSENDEKSAMKQGVKALEARLASEGARTLGEFLAGQHGRDRLGRRGKGEAARPVRFRPEAKGGKNLYDLYPTRLMLEQEIDAIWETQKEFHPGLLTDGLLKRIKRIVVEQRPLKEPVVGQCSLFHEEKRAPKAHPLFQRFRILQDVCQLRVTRPGRAERPLSVNEYKLIARMLRDQSARVVEFEKIRKKIKLPDDARFNYERTGRKGFQSDETARVLAAKKAFGPTWRKLPLERQTEIVEKLLDEPDEDALCGWLREECALDETAAEHVSGVRLPQGYGQFGLTALRRLVEAMERESREAHDPDTGEVYRKPLTYNEAVGELGLHHSDRRPEEQQARLPYYGDVLPGRVVSQPRAPEGSQERIGRVPNPTVHIGLNQLRKVVNALIDEYGPPQEIAIELARELKLNKERKDRINRENRENEKKNEGRREELANLGFADTHDNRLRLRLFDELPPDKRLCVYSGKPIGKAMLFSGEIEIDHILPHSQTLDDSFPNKVLCTREMNRRKRNQAPEDAWSGTELEEICERAEMLFQKKAWRFAPGAMKKFEETGGFLARQITDTQHMSSLAKTYLEHICGTVRASPGRLTAMLRARWGLNSLLPDHNRAAGPKNRTDHRHHAIDAFVIACTDLGLLNRIARASGQAEELNLDRLYPKDEFPIPFGGYREALGARLDSDSMVISHKPDHGLPPGGRTGAQVTSGKLLEDTAYGIVDEEIDGKSFNLVTRKPIRSLTRKMIGQVRDAGLRGELEWVAEEARREGRKLEDALSDFGEKRRIGRVRVLSTEESVREVGHGGGHRKAYVPGDNHRIEIY
;
A
#
# COMPACT_ATOMS: atom_id res chain seq x y z
N MET A 1 -2.71 45.15 19.71
CA MET A 1 -2.28 44.55 18.42
C MET A 1 -3.43 44.65 17.44
N ALA A 2 -3.15 44.82 16.15
CA ALA A 2 -4.21 44.90 15.13
C ALA A 2 -4.89 43.54 14.96
N ALA A 3 -6.22 43.54 14.90
CA ALA A 3 -6.98 42.35 14.54
C ALA A 3 -6.58 41.89 13.13
N TYR A 4 -6.33 40.60 12.94
CA TYR A 4 -5.89 40.07 11.65
C TYR A 4 -6.43 38.68 11.36
N ARG A 5 -6.50 38.38 10.07
CA ARG A 5 -6.84 37.10 9.49
C ARG A 5 -5.61 36.48 8.83
N LEU A 6 -5.35 35.22 9.13
CA LEU A 6 -4.26 34.46 8.54
C LEU A 6 -4.76 33.61 7.37
N GLY A 7 -4.31 33.90 6.16
CA GLY A 7 -4.49 33.05 4.99
C GLY A 7 -3.35 32.04 4.85
N LEU A 8 -3.67 30.80 4.53
CA LEU A 8 -2.70 29.70 4.37
C LEU A 8 -2.97 28.91 3.08
N ASP A 9 -2.03 29.00 2.13
CA ASP A 9 -1.94 28.11 0.97
C ASP A 9 -1.05 26.91 1.32
N MET A 10 -1.68 25.76 1.56
CA MET A 10 -1.01 24.53 1.98
C MET A 10 -0.76 23.64 0.77
N GLY A 11 0.50 23.47 0.37
CA GLY A 11 0.91 22.54 -0.69
C GLY A 11 1.81 21.41 -0.17
N ALA A 12 1.95 20.34 -0.95
CA ALA A 12 2.81 19.20 -0.59
C ALA A 12 4.29 19.60 -0.33
N ASN A 13 4.76 20.73 -0.89
CA ASN A 13 6.15 21.21 -0.79
C ASN A 13 6.29 22.62 -0.26
N SER A 14 5.20 23.34 -0.03
CA SER A 14 5.23 24.75 0.29
C SER A 14 4.08 25.13 1.21
N ILE A 15 4.30 26.16 2.02
CA ILE A 15 3.26 26.83 2.80
C ILE A 15 3.37 28.31 2.45
N GLY A 16 2.43 28.80 1.64
CA GLY A 16 2.22 30.23 1.48
C GLY A 16 1.39 30.75 2.64
N TRP A 17 1.73 31.92 3.16
CA TRP A 17 0.97 32.57 4.23
C TRP A 17 0.84 34.07 3.98
N CYS A 18 -0.27 34.65 4.43
CA CYS A 18 -0.51 36.09 4.39
C CYS A 18 -1.33 36.52 5.60
N ALA A 19 -0.84 37.52 6.35
CA ALA A 19 -1.55 38.15 7.45
C ALA A 19 -2.24 39.42 6.95
N VAL A 20 -3.58 39.41 6.96
CA VAL A 20 -4.42 40.52 6.48
C VAL A 20 -5.03 41.22 7.68
N ARG A 21 -4.80 42.53 7.81
CA ARG A 21 -5.42 43.37 8.85
C ARG A 21 -6.92 43.43 8.63
N LEU A 22 -7.69 43.36 9.71
CA LEU A 22 -9.14 43.51 9.69
C LEU A 22 -9.56 44.88 10.23
N ASP A 23 -10.66 45.42 9.71
CA ASP A 23 -11.36 46.56 10.30
C ASP A 23 -12.28 46.12 11.46
N ALA A 24 -13.04 47.06 12.02
CA ALA A 24 -13.97 46.81 13.13
C ALA A 24 -15.11 45.83 12.77
N ASP A 25 -15.46 45.74 11.48
CA ASP A 25 -16.51 44.86 10.97
C ASP A 25 -15.97 43.49 10.55
N GLY A 26 -14.65 43.25 10.70
CA GLY A 26 -13.99 42.00 10.33
C GLY A 26 -13.71 41.87 8.83
N ASN A 27 -13.74 42.97 8.07
CA ASN A 27 -13.40 42.99 6.66
C ASN A 27 -11.89 43.23 6.44
N PRO A 28 -11.29 42.66 5.39
CA PRO A 28 -9.92 42.99 4.98
C PRO A 28 -9.69 44.50 4.82
N ALA A 29 -8.63 45.03 5.42
CA ALA A 29 -8.33 46.47 5.42
C ALA A 29 -6.84 46.79 5.17
N GLY A 30 -6.02 45.79 4.87
CA GLY A 30 -4.59 45.96 4.59
C GLY A 30 -3.80 44.65 4.68
N VAL A 31 -2.58 44.64 4.14
CA VAL A 31 -1.63 43.52 4.29
C VAL A 31 -0.66 43.87 5.42
N LEU A 32 -0.64 43.06 6.48
CA LEU A 32 0.37 43.18 7.52
C LEU A 32 1.70 42.63 7.01
N ASP A 33 1.69 41.36 6.59
CA ASP A 33 2.86 40.68 6.05
C ASP A 33 2.47 39.44 5.21
N ALA A 34 3.41 38.91 4.43
CA ALA A 34 3.23 37.69 3.65
C ALA A 34 4.56 36.94 3.49
N GLY A 35 4.48 35.63 3.25
CA GLY A 35 5.69 34.85 3.02
C GLY A 35 5.44 33.46 2.51
N VAL A 36 6.55 32.77 2.20
CA VAL A 36 6.54 31.41 1.68
C VAL A 36 7.57 30.56 2.41
N ARG A 37 7.14 29.39 2.87
CA ARG A 37 7.99 28.37 3.47
C ARG A 37 8.07 27.15 2.57
N ILE A 38 9.22 26.93 1.95
CA ILE A 38 9.52 25.74 1.15
C ILE A 38 9.98 24.59 2.06
N LEU A 39 9.32 23.44 1.93
CA LEU A 39 9.50 22.27 2.79
C LEU A 39 10.63 21.34 2.29
N THR A 40 10.90 21.37 0.99
CA THR A 40 11.88 20.51 0.31
C THR A 40 12.30 21.14 -1.02
N PRO A 41 13.55 20.97 -1.48
CA PRO A 41 13.96 21.34 -2.83
C PRO A 41 13.39 20.39 -3.91
N ASN A 42 12.91 19.20 -3.52
CA ASN A 42 12.30 18.22 -4.42
C ASN A 42 10.80 18.47 -4.62
N GLU A 43 10.24 17.91 -5.70
CA GLU A 43 8.80 17.92 -5.99
C GLU A 43 7.90 17.27 -4.94
N GLU A 44 8.41 16.49 -3.97
CA GLU A 44 7.63 15.96 -2.84
C GLU A 44 8.48 15.75 -1.58
N ALA A 45 8.01 16.26 -0.42
CA ALA A 45 8.72 16.10 0.85
C ALA A 45 8.76 14.63 1.32
N GLY A 46 9.94 14.12 1.72
CA GLY A 46 10.09 12.76 2.26
C GLY A 46 10.13 11.65 1.20
N ARG A 47 10.42 12.01 -0.05
CA ARG A 47 10.53 11.09 -1.20
C ARG A 47 11.86 11.24 -1.92
N ASP A 48 12.23 10.18 -2.64
CA ASP A 48 13.44 10.09 -3.45
C ASP A 48 13.34 11.00 -4.69
N PRO A 49 14.35 11.82 -5.03
CA PRO A 49 14.26 12.76 -6.15
C PRO A 49 14.08 12.08 -7.51
N GLN A 50 14.71 10.92 -7.71
CA GLN A 50 14.79 10.24 -9.00
C GLN A 50 13.62 9.28 -9.21
N SER A 51 13.39 8.38 -8.27
CA SER A 51 12.31 7.38 -8.33
C SER A 51 10.97 7.91 -7.84
N LYS A 52 10.94 9.10 -7.21
CA LYS A 52 9.78 9.70 -6.52
C LYS A 52 9.17 8.79 -5.44
N ALA A 53 9.80 7.67 -5.13
CA ALA A 53 9.31 6.67 -4.19
C ALA A 53 9.47 7.14 -2.74
N SER A 54 8.70 6.56 -1.83
CA SER A 54 8.81 6.90 -0.40
C SER A 54 10.17 6.44 0.16
N LEU A 55 10.96 7.37 0.70
CA LEU A 55 12.21 7.06 1.41
C LEU A 55 11.96 6.11 2.60
N ALA A 56 10.80 6.23 3.24
CA ALA A 56 10.39 5.34 4.33
C ALA A 56 10.15 3.89 3.86
N ALA A 57 9.68 3.69 2.62
CA ALA A 57 9.50 2.37 2.02
C ALA A 57 10.84 1.71 1.69
N ALA A 58 11.76 2.45 1.04
CA ALA A 58 13.12 1.98 0.76
C ALA A 58 13.85 1.57 2.07
N ARG A 59 13.79 2.43 3.10
CA ARG A 59 14.34 2.13 4.43
C ARG A 59 13.71 0.87 5.07
N ARG A 60 12.42 0.63 4.86
CA ARG A 60 11.71 -0.55 5.37
C ARG A 60 12.19 -1.83 4.69
N LEU A 61 12.38 -1.82 3.36
CA LEU A 61 12.90 -2.95 2.59
C LEU A 61 14.32 -3.32 3.04
N ALA A 62 15.22 -2.34 3.08
CA ALA A 62 16.60 -2.55 3.52
C ALA A 62 16.67 -3.07 4.97
N ARG A 63 15.84 -2.53 5.88
CA ARG A 63 15.72 -3.04 7.26
C ARG A 63 15.21 -4.49 7.30
N GLY A 64 14.26 -4.85 6.44
CA GLY A 64 13.76 -6.20 6.30
C GLY A 64 14.87 -7.18 5.89
N GLN A 65 15.64 -6.83 4.87
CA GLN A 65 16.80 -7.61 4.42
C GLN A 65 17.86 -7.77 5.51
N ARG A 66 18.26 -6.69 6.19
CA ARG A 66 19.22 -6.73 7.32
C ARG A 66 18.74 -7.66 8.44
N ARG A 67 17.46 -7.57 8.83
CA ARG A 67 16.87 -8.45 9.85
C ARG A 67 16.87 -9.91 9.40
N ARG A 68 16.50 -10.21 8.16
CA ARG A 68 16.54 -11.58 7.60
C ARG A 68 17.96 -12.15 7.66
N ARG A 69 18.97 -11.40 7.20
CA ARG A 69 20.38 -11.82 7.24
C ARG A 69 20.87 -12.01 8.67
N SER A 70 20.66 -11.04 9.56
CA SER A 70 21.10 -11.13 10.96
C SER A 70 20.46 -12.33 11.68
N ARG A 71 19.18 -12.59 11.46
CA ARG A 71 18.49 -13.77 12.02
C ARG A 71 19.01 -15.08 11.44
N PHE A 72 19.31 -15.11 10.14
CA PHE A 72 19.93 -16.26 9.50
C PHE A 72 21.31 -16.58 10.10
N VAL A 73 22.18 -15.58 10.23
CA VAL A 73 23.52 -15.74 10.82
C VAL A 73 23.42 -16.23 12.26
N ARG A 74 22.66 -15.54 13.12
CA ARG A 74 22.47 -15.95 14.52
C ARG A 74 21.90 -17.37 14.66
N ARG A 75 20.94 -17.74 13.81
CA ARG A 75 20.34 -19.08 13.84
C ARG A 75 21.36 -20.14 13.44
N ARG A 76 22.13 -19.88 12.38
CA ARG A 76 23.22 -20.74 11.92
C ARG A 76 24.27 -20.94 13.01
N ASP A 77 24.71 -19.87 13.66
CA ASP A 77 25.77 -19.92 14.66
C ASP A 77 25.27 -20.65 15.93
N ARG A 78 24.05 -20.32 16.41
CA ARG A 78 23.41 -21.04 17.53
C ARG A 78 23.20 -22.52 17.25
N LEU A 79 22.84 -22.88 16.00
CA LEU A 79 22.71 -24.28 15.62
C LEU A 79 24.08 -24.97 15.64
N MET A 80 25.12 -24.34 15.11
CA MET A 80 26.48 -24.91 15.13
C MET A 80 26.96 -25.13 16.57
N GLU A 81 26.82 -24.13 17.44
CA GLU A 81 27.17 -24.26 18.87
C GLU A 81 26.41 -25.40 19.55
N MET A 82 25.10 -25.55 19.26
CA MET A 82 24.29 -26.64 19.79
C MET A 82 24.77 -28.00 19.29
N LEU A 83 25.04 -28.14 17.99
CA LEU A 83 25.51 -29.39 17.40
C LEU A 83 26.88 -29.78 17.97
N VAL A 84 27.79 -28.82 18.16
CA VAL A 84 29.12 -29.06 18.75
C VAL A 84 28.98 -29.54 20.20
N ARG A 85 28.23 -28.80 21.03
CA ARG A 85 27.98 -29.18 22.44
C ARG A 85 27.30 -30.53 22.59
N ALA A 86 26.48 -30.92 21.61
CA ALA A 86 25.79 -32.19 21.59
C ALA A 86 26.62 -33.32 20.96
N GLY A 87 27.89 -33.10 20.60
CA GLY A 87 28.73 -34.12 19.95
C GLY A 87 28.32 -34.47 18.51
N LEU A 88 27.37 -33.74 17.92
CA LEU A 88 26.92 -33.91 16.53
C LEU A 88 27.76 -33.12 15.53
N MET A 89 28.71 -32.32 16.00
CA MET A 89 29.73 -31.67 15.18
C MET A 89 31.06 -31.68 15.95
N PRO A 90 32.20 -31.88 15.28
CA PRO A 90 33.51 -31.79 15.93
C PRO A 90 33.73 -30.43 16.61
N GLU A 91 34.46 -30.39 17.74
CA GLU A 91 34.89 -29.14 18.37
C GLU A 91 35.99 -28.43 17.57
N ASP A 92 36.87 -29.21 16.95
CA ASP A 92 37.91 -28.70 16.08
C ASP A 92 37.33 -28.12 14.78
N ALA A 93 37.79 -26.92 14.43
CA ALA A 93 37.29 -26.19 13.27
C ALA A 93 37.74 -26.82 11.94
N LYS A 94 38.92 -27.46 11.91
CA LYS A 94 39.45 -28.12 10.71
C LYS A 94 38.66 -29.39 10.41
N ALA A 95 38.44 -30.24 11.41
CA ALA A 95 37.59 -31.44 11.32
C ALA A 95 36.16 -31.10 10.89
N ARG A 96 35.56 -30.02 11.43
CA ARG A 96 34.24 -29.53 10.95
C ARG A 96 34.26 -29.14 9.48
N LYS A 97 35.35 -28.55 9.00
CA LYS A 97 35.47 -28.10 7.61
C LYS A 97 35.58 -29.26 6.64
N GLU A 98 36.19 -30.37 7.05
CA GLU A 98 36.27 -31.60 6.24
C GLU A 98 34.87 -32.17 5.94
N LEU A 99 33.91 -32.03 6.86
CA LEU A 99 32.51 -32.41 6.64
C LEU A 99 31.82 -31.61 5.53
N GLU A 100 32.38 -30.48 5.07
CA GLU A 100 31.83 -29.74 3.94
C GLU A 100 31.93 -30.50 2.61
N ALA A 101 32.89 -31.41 2.49
CA ALA A 101 33.07 -32.26 1.31
C ALA A 101 31.92 -33.27 1.15
N LEU A 102 31.27 -33.66 2.25
CA LEU A 102 30.14 -34.57 2.23
C LEU A 102 28.88 -33.86 1.69
N ASP A 103 28.19 -34.55 0.79
CA ASP A 103 26.96 -34.04 0.20
C ASP A 103 25.82 -34.10 1.23
N PRO A 104 25.26 -32.93 1.64
CA PRO A 104 24.26 -32.93 2.67
C PRO A 104 22.90 -33.48 2.20
N TYR A 105 22.60 -33.50 0.90
CA TYR A 105 21.35 -34.12 0.43
C TYR A 105 21.45 -35.63 0.51
N TRP A 106 22.59 -36.20 0.08
CA TRP A 106 22.85 -37.62 0.19
C TRP A 106 22.84 -38.10 1.65
N LEU A 107 23.48 -37.37 2.56
CA LEU A 107 23.45 -37.71 3.99
C LEU A 107 22.02 -37.68 4.57
N ARG A 108 21.18 -36.73 4.16
CA ARG A 108 19.76 -36.67 4.58
C ARG A 108 18.97 -37.89 4.12
N ARG A 109 19.31 -38.47 2.97
CA ARG A 109 18.74 -39.73 2.47
C ARG A 109 19.24 -40.92 3.28
N GLU A 110 20.55 -41.09 3.39
CA GLU A 110 21.16 -42.25 4.07
C GLU A 110 20.82 -42.33 5.56
N ALA A 111 20.54 -41.18 6.20
CA ALA A 111 20.10 -41.11 7.58
C ALA A 111 18.79 -41.88 7.86
N LEU A 112 18.03 -42.23 6.83
CA LEU A 112 16.78 -43.00 6.94
C LEU A 112 16.98 -44.52 6.87
N ASP A 113 18.19 -44.98 6.48
CA ASP A 113 18.43 -46.38 6.13
C ASP A 113 19.56 -47.02 6.93
N ARG A 114 20.57 -46.24 7.34
CA ARG A 114 21.76 -46.78 8.02
C ARG A 114 22.28 -45.87 9.11
N ARG A 115 23.09 -46.43 10.00
CA ARG A 115 23.85 -45.69 11.01
C ARG A 115 24.76 -44.65 10.32
N LEU A 116 24.59 -43.37 10.70
CA LEU A 116 25.52 -42.29 10.37
C LEU A 116 26.45 -42.00 11.55
N GLU A 117 27.64 -41.46 11.27
CA GLU A 117 28.48 -40.93 12.34
C GLU A 117 27.91 -39.60 12.87
N PRO A 118 28.11 -39.25 14.15
CA PRO A 118 27.53 -38.05 14.76
C PRO A 118 27.75 -36.76 13.95
N GLY A 119 28.95 -36.56 13.43
CA GLY A 119 29.31 -35.41 12.58
C GLY A 119 28.49 -35.33 11.28
N GLU A 120 28.07 -36.47 10.74
CA GLU A 120 27.30 -36.59 9.50
C GLU A 120 25.82 -36.29 9.74
N ILE A 121 25.29 -36.73 10.88
CA ILE A 121 23.97 -36.34 11.38
C ILE A 121 23.93 -34.82 11.55
N GLY A 122 24.94 -34.23 12.21
CA GLY A 122 25.04 -32.78 12.34
C GLY A 122 25.13 -32.08 10.99
N ARG A 123 25.88 -32.61 10.01
CA ARG A 123 25.99 -32.04 8.66
C ARG A 123 24.63 -32.04 7.94
N ALA A 124 23.87 -33.14 8.03
CA ALA A 124 22.52 -33.24 7.47
C ALA A 124 21.57 -32.20 8.10
N LEU A 125 21.54 -32.12 9.43
CA LEU A 125 20.67 -31.19 10.16
C LEU A 125 21.08 -29.71 9.96
N PHE A 126 22.37 -29.41 9.91
CA PHE A 126 22.87 -28.06 9.67
C PHE A 126 22.48 -27.54 8.28
N HIS A 127 22.34 -28.43 7.30
CA HIS A 127 21.90 -28.06 5.96
C HIS A 127 20.44 -27.60 5.93
N LEU A 128 19.54 -28.22 6.71
CA LEU A 128 18.12 -27.84 6.78
C LEU A 128 17.92 -26.39 7.25
N ASN A 129 18.82 -25.87 8.08
CA ASN A 129 18.84 -24.47 8.51
C ASN A 129 19.09 -23.47 7.36
N GLN A 130 19.77 -23.89 6.28
CA GLN A 130 20.11 -23.01 5.16
C GLN A 130 18.88 -22.58 4.37
N ARG A 131 17.94 -23.52 4.16
CA ARG A 131 16.74 -23.33 3.34
C ARG A 131 15.53 -23.98 4.02
N ARG A 132 15.05 -23.32 5.06
CA ARG A 132 14.05 -23.94 5.94
C ARG A 132 12.60 -24.01 5.42
N GLY A 133 12.32 -23.80 4.13
CA GLY A 133 10.94 -23.81 3.60
C GLY A 133 10.03 -22.67 4.09
N PHE A 134 8.87 -22.53 3.45
CA PHE A 134 7.84 -21.53 3.77
C PHE A 134 6.94 -22.00 4.92
N LYS A 135 6.63 -21.12 5.90
CA LYS A 135 5.64 -21.40 6.95
C LYS A 135 4.41 -20.53 6.69
N SER A 136 3.27 -21.17 6.43
CA SER A 136 1.97 -20.52 6.25
C SER A 136 1.59 -19.70 7.49
N ASN A 137 0.91 -18.59 7.28
CA ASN A 137 0.27 -17.80 8.31
C ASN A 137 -1.12 -17.40 7.82
N ARG A 138 -2.17 -17.97 8.42
CA ARG A 138 -3.53 -17.83 7.90
C ARG A 138 -4.00 -16.37 7.81
N ILE A 139 -3.61 -15.54 8.79
CA ILE A 139 -3.98 -14.12 8.90
C ILE A 139 -3.23 -13.28 7.86
N ALA A 140 -1.93 -13.48 7.69
CA ALA A 140 -1.13 -12.71 6.73
C ALA A 140 -1.35 -13.16 5.28
N ASP A 141 -1.67 -14.45 5.09
CA ASP A 141 -1.82 -15.04 3.76
C ASP A 141 -3.27 -14.95 3.24
N SER A 142 -4.24 -14.48 4.03
CA SER A 142 -5.64 -14.35 3.60
C SER A 142 -5.85 -13.29 2.49
N GLU A 143 -4.93 -12.34 2.33
CA GLU A 143 -5.01 -11.25 1.35
C GLU A 143 -4.35 -11.58 -0.01
N ASN A 144 -3.59 -12.66 -0.13
CA ASN A 144 -2.71 -12.89 -1.29
C ASN A 144 -3.23 -13.99 -2.22
N ASP A 145 -3.51 -13.68 -3.50
CA ASP A 145 -3.89 -14.67 -4.52
C ASP A 145 -2.74 -15.66 -4.82
N GLU A 146 -1.50 -15.29 -4.48
CA GLU A 146 -0.37 -16.21 -4.46
C GLU A 146 -0.59 -17.41 -3.52
N LYS A 147 -1.51 -17.34 -2.53
CA LYS A 147 -1.87 -18.49 -1.68
C LYS A 147 -2.41 -19.66 -2.51
N SER A 148 -3.16 -19.40 -3.58
CA SER A 148 -3.66 -20.46 -4.46
C SER A 148 -2.50 -21.11 -5.21
N ALA A 149 -1.63 -20.30 -5.80
CA ALA A 149 -0.43 -20.73 -6.52
C ALA A 149 0.58 -21.48 -5.63
N MET A 150 0.82 -20.99 -4.40
CA MET A 150 1.67 -21.63 -3.41
C MET A 150 1.06 -22.94 -2.93
N LYS A 151 -0.25 -22.99 -2.62
CA LYS A 151 -0.95 -24.24 -2.25
C LYS A 151 -0.89 -25.25 -3.38
N GLN A 152 -1.05 -24.82 -4.64
CA GLN A 152 -0.86 -25.67 -5.82
C GLN A 152 0.57 -26.18 -5.92
N GLY A 153 1.57 -25.32 -5.71
CA GLY A 153 2.98 -25.71 -5.68
C GLY A 153 3.33 -26.71 -4.58
N VAL A 154 2.76 -26.54 -3.39
CA VAL A 154 2.88 -27.49 -2.28
C VAL A 154 2.26 -28.82 -2.65
N LYS A 155 1.00 -28.83 -3.12
CA LYS A 155 0.32 -30.07 -3.56
C LYS A 155 1.04 -30.78 -4.69
N ALA A 156 1.58 -30.02 -5.66
CA ALA A 156 2.36 -30.58 -6.75
C ALA A 156 3.65 -31.23 -6.24
N LEU A 157 4.34 -30.60 -5.28
CA LEU A 157 5.51 -31.18 -4.65
C LEU A 157 5.15 -32.45 -3.85
N GLU A 158 4.09 -32.41 -3.05
CA GLU A 158 3.59 -33.58 -2.29
C GLU A 158 3.25 -34.75 -3.22
N ALA A 159 2.51 -34.50 -4.29
CA ALA A 159 2.19 -35.51 -5.29
C ALA A 159 3.44 -36.09 -5.95
N ARG A 160 4.47 -35.26 -6.20
CA ARG A 160 5.75 -35.73 -6.74
C ARG A 160 6.53 -36.60 -5.76
N LEU A 161 6.62 -36.20 -4.49
CA LEU A 161 7.23 -37.01 -3.43
C LEU A 161 6.58 -38.39 -3.37
N ALA A 162 5.25 -38.44 -3.38
CA ALA A 162 4.48 -39.69 -3.40
C ALA A 162 4.76 -40.52 -4.66
N SER A 163 4.73 -39.90 -5.85
CA SER A 163 4.95 -40.61 -7.12
C SER A 163 6.38 -41.16 -7.28
N GLU A 164 7.38 -40.48 -6.71
CA GLU A 164 8.78 -40.91 -6.73
C GLU A 164 9.12 -41.80 -5.51
N GLY A 165 8.13 -42.12 -4.66
CA GLY A 165 8.30 -43.00 -3.49
C GLY A 165 9.22 -42.43 -2.40
N ALA A 166 9.42 -41.12 -2.36
CA ALA A 166 10.33 -40.48 -1.41
C ALA A 166 9.65 -40.31 -0.04
N ARG A 167 10.28 -40.80 1.03
CA ARG A 167 9.80 -40.70 2.42
C ARG A 167 9.92 -39.28 2.97
N THR A 168 10.93 -38.55 2.53
CA THR A 168 11.22 -37.18 2.98
C THR A 168 11.64 -36.27 1.83
N LEU A 169 11.58 -34.95 2.06
CA LEU A 169 12.08 -33.96 1.12
C LEU A 169 13.58 -34.13 0.83
N GLY A 170 14.38 -34.53 1.83
CA GLY A 170 15.82 -34.77 1.69
C GLY A 170 16.13 -35.89 0.70
N GLU A 171 15.42 -37.01 0.83
CA GLU A 171 15.54 -38.15 -0.08
C GLU A 171 15.20 -37.78 -1.53
N PHE A 172 14.08 -37.08 -1.73
CA PHE A 172 13.69 -36.57 -3.05
C PHE A 172 14.74 -35.63 -3.65
N LEU A 173 15.25 -34.68 -2.86
CA LEU A 173 16.26 -33.73 -3.33
C LEU A 173 17.61 -34.38 -3.61
N ALA A 174 17.99 -35.45 -2.90
CA ALA A 174 19.19 -36.21 -3.17
C ALA A 174 19.14 -36.86 -4.56
N GLY A 175 18.00 -37.46 -4.92
CA GLY A 175 17.76 -38.00 -6.26
C GLY A 175 17.87 -36.94 -7.36
N GLN A 176 17.36 -35.73 -7.12
CA GLN A 176 17.52 -34.62 -8.07
C GLN A 176 18.95 -34.08 -8.16
N HIS A 177 19.71 -34.11 -7.07
CA HIS A 177 21.04 -33.52 -7.02
C HIS A 177 22.04 -34.26 -7.94
N GLY A 178 21.87 -35.57 -8.12
CA GLY A 178 22.71 -36.41 -8.98
C GLY A 178 24.17 -36.46 -8.51
N ARG A 179 24.39 -36.38 -7.19
CA ARG A 179 25.72 -36.49 -6.56
C ARG A 179 25.74 -37.64 -5.58
N ASP A 180 26.89 -38.31 -5.52
CA ASP A 180 27.18 -39.31 -4.49
C ASP A 180 27.49 -38.64 -3.14
N ARG A 181 27.73 -39.47 -2.12
CA ARG A 181 28.07 -39.04 -0.76
C ARG A 181 29.29 -38.11 -0.69
N LEU A 182 30.29 -38.33 -1.53
CA LEU A 182 31.53 -37.53 -1.59
C LEU A 182 31.37 -36.27 -2.46
N GLY A 183 30.14 -35.97 -2.90
CA GLY A 183 29.82 -34.80 -3.71
C GLY A 183 30.25 -34.91 -5.17
N ARG A 184 30.59 -36.11 -5.64
CA ARG A 184 30.98 -36.40 -7.03
C ARG A 184 29.73 -36.65 -7.87
N ARG A 185 29.75 -36.22 -9.14
CA ARG A 185 28.64 -36.45 -10.08
C ARG A 185 28.75 -37.80 -10.76
N GLY A 186 27.61 -38.48 -10.95
CA GLY A 186 27.53 -39.65 -11.81
C GLY A 186 27.81 -39.31 -13.27
N LYS A 187 28.47 -40.22 -14.01
CA LYS A 187 28.64 -40.10 -15.46
C LYS A 187 27.27 -40.28 -16.15
N GLY A 188 26.83 -39.28 -16.92
CA GLY A 188 25.61 -39.37 -17.74
C GLY A 188 24.32 -38.86 -17.08
N GLU A 189 24.31 -38.52 -15.79
CA GLU A 189 23.11 -38.02 -15.12
C GLU A 189 22.91 -36.51 -15.34
N ALA A 190 21.74 -36.14 -15.87
CA ALA A 190 21.32 -34.74 -15.97
C ALA A 190 20.85 -34.24 -14.60
N ALA A 191 21.77 -33.65 -13.82
CA ALA A 191 21.44 -33.04 -12.53
C ALA A 191 20.27 -32.04 -12.64
N ARG A 192 19.23 -32.25 -11.83
CA ARG A 192 18.03 -31.39 -11.80
C ARG A 192 18.19 -30.29 -10.74
N PRO A 193 17.49 -29.15 -10.86
CA PRO A 193 17.60 -28.06 -9.89
C PRO A 193 17.06 -28.43 -8.51
N VAL A 194 17.95 -28.65 -7.53
CA VAL A 194 17.58 -28.80 -6.10
C VAL A 194 17.23 -27.49 -5.39
N ARG A 195 17.09 -26.41 -6.16
CA ARG A 195 16.77 -25.07 -5.66
C ARG A 195 15.58 -24.55 -6.44
N PHE A 196 14.69 -23.88 -5.73
CA PHE A 196 13.64 -23.10 -6.35
C PHE A 196 14.23 -22.22 -7.46
N ARG A 197 13.79 -22.50 -8.69
CA ARG A 197 13.98 -21.68 -9.87
C ARG A 197 12.59 -21.43 -10.43
N PRO A 198 12.14 -20.17 -10.53
CA PRO A 198 10.90 -19.89 -11.22
C PRO A 198 11.11 -20.13 -12.72
N GLU A 199 10.82 -21.35 -13.18
CA GLU A 199 10.77 -21.70 -14.60
C GLU A 199 9.34 -21.56 -15.10
N ALA A 200 9.19 -21.04 -16.32
CA ALA A 200 7.90 -20.90 -16.97
C ALA A 200 7.85 -21.92 -18.11
N LYS A 201 6.94 -22.90 -18.03
CA LYS A 201 6.65 -23.80 -19.14
C LYS A 201 5.17 -23.66 -19.49
N GLY A 202 4.88 -23.20 -20.72
CA GLY A 202 3.51 -23.01 -21.20
C GLY A 202 2.70 -21.98 -20.40
N GLY A 203 3.34 -20.91 -19.90
CA GLY A 203 2.67 -19.82 -19.19
C GLY A 203 2.27 -20.11 -17.74
N LYS A 204 2.18 -21.37 -17.29
CA LYS A 204 1.90 -21.66 -15.88
C LYS A 204 3.14 -21.43 -15.01
N ASN A 205 2.93 -20.83 -13.84
CA ASN A 205 3.90 -20.86 -12.75
C ASN A 205 3.92 -22.30 -12.20
N LEU A 206 4.70 -23.19 -12.82
CA LEU A 206 5.01 -24.45 -12.15
C LEU A 206 6.03 -24.14 -11.06
N TYR A 207 5.57 -24.14 -9.82
CA TYR A 207 6.46 -24.22 -8.67
C TYR A 207 6.96 -25.66 -8.59
N ASP A 208 7.93 -26.02 -9.44
CA ASP A 208 8.47 -27.39 -9.47
C ASP A 208 9.05 -27.83 -8.11
N LEU A 209 9.40 -26.86 -7.26
CA LEU A 209 9.96 -27.08 -5.93
C LEU A 209 9.51 -25.99 -4.94
N TYR A 210 8.41 -26.24 -4.20
CA TYR A 210 7.93 -25.35 -3.12
C TYR A 210 7.89 -26.02 -1.73
N PRO A 211 9.03 -26.18 -1.03
CA PRO A 211 9.07 -26.82 0.28
C PRO A 211 8.36 -26.03 1.38
N THR A 212 7.56 -26.73 2.19
CA THR A 212 6.94 -26.17 3.41
C THR A 212 7.83 -26.40 4.63
N ARG A 213 7.62 -25.61 5.68
CA ARG A 213 8.26 -25.79 6.97
C ARG A 213 7.91 -27.14 7.61
N LEU A 214 6.68 -27.62 7.38
CA LEU A 214 6.20 -28.91 7.89
C LEU A 214 6.97 -30.09 7.28
N MET A 215 7.21 -30.08 5.97
CA MET A 215 8.02 -31.12 5.31
C MET A 215 9.41 -31.25 5.92
N LEU A 216 10.03 -30.12 6.30
CA LEU A 216 11.33 -30.13 6.96
C LEU A 216 11.23 -30.63 8.40
N GLU A 217 10.15 -30.30 9.08
CA GLU A 217 9.90 -30.76 10.45
C GLU A 217 9.73 -32.28 10.49
N GLN A 218 8.89 -32.82 9.59
CA GLN A 218 8.71 -34.26 9.39
C GLN A 218 10.02 -34.96 9.00
N GLU A 219 10.85 -34.33 8.16
CA GLU A 219 12.15 -34.89 7.81
C GLU A 219 13.12 -34.92 8.99
N ILE A 220 13.14 -33.87 9.84
CA ILE A 220 13.95 -33.87 11.06
C ILE A 220 13.50 -35.03 11.96
N ASP A 221 12.19 -35.19 12.15
CA ASP A 221 11.63 -36.25 12.99
C ASP A 221 11.99 -37.63 12.43
N ALA A 222 11.81 -37.86 11.12
CA ALA A 222 12.17 -39.14 10.48
C ALA A 222 13.66 -39.47 10.61
N ILE A 223 14.55 -38.51 10.36
CA ILE A 223 15.99 -38.68 10.58
C ILE A 223 16.28 -38.98 12.05
N TRP A 224 15.61 -38.29 12.97
CA TRP A 224 15.86 -38.42 14.39
C TRP A 224 15.44 -39.77 14.93
N GLU A 225 14.24 -40.24 14.59
CA GLU A 225 13.71 -41.54 15.02
C GLU A 225 14.62 -42.68 14.55
N THR A 226 15.01 -42.72 13.27
CA THR A 226 15.91 -43.76 12.75
C THR A 226 17.30 -43.69 13.40
N GLN A 227 17.89 -42.50 13.51
CA GLN A 227 19.25 -42.38 14.06
C GLN A 227 19.30 -42.61 15.58
N LYS A 228 18.20 -42.37 16.30
CA LYS A 228 18.11 -42.56 17.76
C LYS A 228 18.32 -44.02 18.15
N GLU A 229 17.90 -44.97 17.33
CA GLU A 229 18.16 -46.41 17.54
C GLU A 229 19.65 -46.72 17.58
N PHE A 230 20.45 -46.04 16.76
CA PHE A 230 21.91 -46.21 16.71
C PHE A 230 22.66 -45.38 17.75
N HIS A 231 22.03 -44.34 18.31
CA HIS A 231 22.66 -43.36 19.21
C HIS A 231 21.76 -42.95 20.40
N PRO A 232 21.22 -43.87 21.20
CA PRO A 232 20.14 -43.61 22.18
C PRO A 232 20.53 -42.66 23.32
N GLY A 233 21.82 -42.60 23.70
CA GLY A 233 22.32 -41.66 24.71
C GLY A 233 22.62 -40.26 24.18
N LEU A 234 22.82 -40.12 22.87
CA LEU A 234 23.18 -38.86 22.22
C LEU A 234 21.93 -38.12 21.72
N LEU A 235 21.02 -38.86 21.07
CA LEU A 235 19.84 -38.32 20.39
C LEU A 235 18.60 -38.35 21.29
N THR A 236 18.57 -37.45 22.27
CA THR A 236 17.46 -37.33 23.23
C THR A 236 16.32 -36.44 22.72
N ASP A 237 15.10 -36.68 23.21
CA ASP A 237 13.91 -35.88 22.85
C ASP A 237 14.06 -34.41 23.27
N GLY A 238 14.74 -34.18 24.39
CA GLY A 238 15.09 -32.83 24.86
C GLY A 238 16.02 -32.10 23.88
N LEU A 239 16.97 -32.80 23.27
CA LEU A 239 17.85 -32.23 22.24
C LEU A 239 17.10 -31.98 20.94
N LEU A 240 16.26 -32.92 20.49
CA LEU A 240 15.38 -32.76 19.32
C LEU A 240 14.54 -31.49 19.46
N LYS A 241 13.84 -31.31 20.59
CA LYS A 241 13.02 -30.11 20.87
C LYS A 241 13.84 -28.82 20.77
N ARG A 242 15.07 -28.81 21.28
CA ARG A 242 15.98 -27.65 21.17
C ARG A 242 16.42 -27.37 19.74
N ILE A 243 16.71 -28.40 18.94
CA ILE A 243 17.09 -28.26 17.53
C ILE A 243 15.91 -27.75 16.70
N LYS A 244 14.71 -28.34 16.85
CA LYS A 244 13.48 -27.88 16.19
C LYS A 244 13.19 -26.42 16.54
N ARG A 245 13.37 -26.02 17.80
CA ARG A 245 13.24 -24.61 18.21
C ARG A 245 14.16 -23.67 17.43
N ILE A 246 15.39 -24.09 17.11
CA ILE A 246 16.34 -23.27 16.35
C ILE A 246 15.96 -23.24 14.87
N VAL A 247 15.70 -24.41 14.26
CA VAL A 247 15.51 -24.54 12.81
C VAL A 247 14.10 -24.13 12.39
N VAL A 248 13.09 -24.65 13.07
CA VAL A 248 11.68 -24.60 12.68
C VAL A 248 11.01 -23.31 13.15
N GLU A 249 11.32 -22.81 14.34
CA GLU A 249 10.62 -21.64 14.92
C GLU A 249 10.85 -20.36 14.08
N GLN A 250 9.81 -19.55 13.97
CA GLN A 250 9.91 -18.20 13.43
C GLN A 250 9.31 -17.21 14.42
N ARG A 251 9.93 -16.04 14.53
CA ARG A 251 9.35 -14.96 15.34
C ARG A 251 7.96 -14.62 14.78
N PRO A 252 6.98 -14.35 15.65
CA PRO A 252 5.67 -13.86 15.23
C PRO A 252 5.79 -12.67 14.29
N LEU A 253 4.85 -12.57 13.36
CA LEU A 253 4.73 -11.40 12.52
C LEU A 253 4.40 -10.19 13.39
N LYS A 254 4.84 -9.01 12.95
CA LYS A 254 4.52 -7.79 13.67
C LYS A 254 3.05 -7.46 13.37
N GLU A 255 2.24 -7.39 14.41
CA GLU A 255 0.86 -6.93 14.31
C GLU A 255 0.79 -5.51 13.71
N PRO A 256 -0.16 -5.27 12.79
CA PRO A 256 -0.51 -3.93 12.35
C PRO A 256 -0.94 -3.07 13.55
N VAL A 257 -0.53 -1.79 13.57
CA VAL A 257 -1.00 -0.87 14.61
C VAL A 257 -2.41 -0.44 14.25
N VAL A 258 -3.36 -0.76 15.12
CA VAL A 258 -4.76 -0.36 15.00
C VAL A 258 -4.91 1.09 15.51
N GLY A 259 -5.65 1.92 14.77
CA GLY A 259 -5.94 3.29 15.19
C GLY A 259 -6.89 3.36 16.39
N GLN A 260 -6.92 4.50 17.07
CA GLN A 260 -7.77 4.73 18.24
C GLN A 260 -9.23 5.02 17.87
N CYS A 261 -10.15 4.72 18.78
CA CYS A 261 -11.57 5.03 18.65
C CYS A 261 -11.79 6.54 18.45
N SER A 262 -12.81 6.87 17.66
CA SER A 262 -13.15 8.25 17.30
C SER A 262 -13.85 9.03 18.40
N LEU A 263 -14.40 8.35 19.41
CA LEU A 263 -15.10 8.93 20.56
C LEU A 263 -14.30 8.77 21.87
N PHE A 264 -13.75 7.58 22.12
CA PHE A 264 -12.93 7.29 23.30
C PHE A 264 -11.47 7.02 22.88
N HIS A 265 -10.63 8.04 22.88
CA HIS A 265 -9.28 7.95 22.29
C HIS A 265 -8.32 7.00 23.03
N GLU A 266 -8.66 6.53 24.22
CA GLU A 266 -7.86 5.58 25.00
C GLU A 266 -7.96 4.14 24.48
N GLU A 267 -9.03 3.78 23.75
CA GLU A 267 -9.23 2.43 23.23
C GLU A 267 -8.92 2.31 21.73
N LYS A 268 -8.57 1.10 21.29
CA LYS A 268 -8.38 0.77 19.86
C LYS A 268 -9.73 0.59 19.16
N ARG A 269 -9.76 0.85 17.85
CA ARG A 269 -10.93 0.56 17.00
C ARG A 269 -11.24 -0.93 16.98
N ALA A 270 -12.52 -1.28 16.94
CA ALA A 270 -12.99 -2.65 16.85
C ALA A 270 -12.92 -3.19 15.40
N PRO A 271 -12.66 -4.50 15.21
CA PRO A 271 -12.73 -5.14 13.90
C PRO A 271 -14.12 -5.02 13.26
N LYS A 272 -14.19 -4.92 11.92
CA LYS A 272 -15.48 -4.91 11.21
C LYS A 272 -16.23 -6.24 11.34
N ALA A 273 -15.51 -7.34 11.53
CA ALA A 273 -16.11 -8.64 11.77
C ALA A 273 -16.76 -8.76 13.16
N HIS A 274 -16.43 -7.88 14.10
CA HIS A 274 -16.90 -7.98 15.48
C HIS A 274 -18.45 -7.90 15.55
N PRO A 275 -19.14 -8.77 16.31
CA PRO A 275 -20.61 -8.77 16.40
C PRO A 275 -21.22 -7.41 16.78
N LEU A 276 -20.66 -6.71 17.77
CA LEU A 276 -21.08 -5.34 18.12
C LEU A 276 -20.93 -4.34 16.97
N PHE A 277 -19.89 -4.45 16.13
CA PHE A 277 -19.73 -3.56 14.98
C PHE A 277 -20.82 -3.82 13.94
N GLN A 278 -21.09 -5.10 13.62
CA GLN A 278 -22.16 -5.46 12.69
C GLN A 278 -23.53 -4.99 13.20
N ARG A 279 -23.79 -5.16 14.49
CA ARG A 279 -25.01 -4.67 15.15
C ARG A 279 -25.14 -3.14 15.05
N PHE A 280 -24.09 -2.38 15.40
CA PHE A 280 -24.07 -0.93 15.26
C PHE A 280 -24.31 -0.48 13.82
N ARG A 281 -23.63 -1.09 12.83
CA ARG A 281 -23.82 -0.77 11.41
C ARG A 281 -25.27 -0.94 10.98
N ILE A 282 -25.88 -2.07 11.33
CA ILE A 282 -27.29 -2.35 11.02
C ILE A 282 -28.20 -1.29 11.66
N LEU A 283 -28.01 -1.01 12.95
CA LEU A 283 -28.80 -0.01 13.67
C LEU A 283 -28.68 1.39 13.06
N GLN A 284 -27.46 1.77 12.63
CA GLN A 284 -27.18 3.04 11.97
C GLN A 284 -27.79 3.12 10.56
N ASP A 285 -27.71 2.04 9.76
CA ASP A 285 -28.32 1.99 8.44
C ASP A 285 -29.85 2.11 8.53
N VAL A 286 -30.48 1.38 9.45
CA VAL A 286 -31.95 1.33 9.57
C VAL A 286 -32.52 2.64 10.11
N CYS A 287 -31.87 3.33 11.06
CA CYS A 287 -32.42 4.57 11.63
C CYS A 287 -32.44 5.74 10.64
N GLN A 288 -31.66 5.64 9.56
CA GLN A 288 -31.62 6.62 8.47
C GLN A 288 -32.71 6.41 7.41
N LEU A 289 -33.48 5.32 7.49
CA LEU A 289 -34.62 5.11 6.60
C LEU A 289 -35.69 6.18 6.85
N ARG A 290 -36.21 6.71 5.76
CA ARG A 290 -37.40 7.54 5.73
C ARG A 290 -38.43 6.89 4.82
N VAL A 291 -39.67 6.81 5.28
CA VAL A 291 -40.80 6.34 4.48
C VAL A 291 -41.34 7.54 3.69
N THR A 292 -41.47 7.34 2.38
CA THR A 292 -41.96 8.33 1.43
C THR A 292 -43.15 7.74 0.69
N ARG A 293 -44.16 8.56 0.41
CA ARG A 293 -45.33 8.20 -0.39
C ARG A 293 -45.64 9.33 -1.37
N PRO A 294 -46.24 9.04 -2.55
CA PRO A 294 -46.64 10.08 -3.48
C PRO A 294 -47.55 11.13 -2.82
N GLY A 295 -47.23 12.42 -3.01
CA GLY A 295 -48.03 13.54 -2.48
C GLY A 295 -47.97 13.76 -0.97
N ARG A 296 -47.15 13.00 -0.24
CA ARG A 296 -47.06 13.03 1.23
C ARG A 296 -45.65 13.40 1.70
N ALA A 297 -45.55 13.97 2.89
CA ALA A 297 -44.26 14.32 3.47
C ALA A 297 -43.50 13.06 3.92
N GLU A 298 -42.17 13.13 3.96
CA GLU A 298 -41.36 12.00 4.41
C GLU A 298 -41.41 11.87 5.94
N ARG A 299 -41.50 10.63 6.44
CA ARG A 299 -41.49 10.34 7.88
C ARG A 299 -40.36 9.39 8.29
N PRO A 300 -39.83 9.47 9.52
CA PRO A 300 -38.97 8.44 10.07
C PRO A 300 -39.72 7.11 10.31
N LEU A 301 -38.94 6.07 10.62
CA LEU A 301 -39.51 4.80 11.08
C LEU A 301 -40.01 4.93 12.52
N SER A 302 -41.05 4.18 12.86
CA SER A 302 -41.37 3.91 14.26
C SER A 302 -40.36 2.95 14.89
N VAL A 303 -40.26 2.95 16.22
CA VAL A 303 -39.40 2.00 16.97
C VAL A 303 -39.75 0.54 16.64
N ASN A 304 -41.03 0.22 16.40
CA ASN A 304 -41.47 -1.13 16.06
C ASN A 304 -41.00 -1.54 14.65
N GLU A 305 -41.19 -0.67 13.66
CA GLU A 305 -40.66 -0.88 12.30
C GLU A 305 -39.14 -1.07 12.35
N TYR A 306 -38.44 -0.18 13.06
CA TYR A 306 -37.00 -0.22 13.26
C TYR A 306 -36.50 -1.55 13.82
N LYS A 307 -37.07 -2.01 14.95
CA LYS A 307 -36.69 -3.27 15.61
C LYS A 307 -36.95 -4.48 14.71
N LEU A 308 -38.04 -4.47 13.94
CA LEU A 308 -38.38 -5.58 13.04
C LEU A 308 -37.39 -5.68 11.87
N ILE A 309 -37.00 -4.54 11.27
CA ILE A 309 -36.01 -4.49 10.19
C ILE A 309 -34.63 -4.88 10.72
N ALA A 310 -34.21 -4.33 11.86
CA ALA A 310 -32.92 -4.65 12.46
C ALA A 310 -32.81 -6.16 12.77
N ARG A 311 -33.87 -6.78 13.33
CA ARG A 311 -33.93 -8.23 13.53
C ARG A 311 -33.85 -8.99 12.21
N MET A 312 -34.62 -8.60 11.20
CA MET A 312 -34.58 -9.21 9.87
C MET A 312 -33.17 -9.19 9.26
N LEU A 313 -32.43 -8.09 9.38
CA LEU A 313 -31.08 -7.97 8.83
C LEU A 313 -30.05 -8.84 9.57
N ARG A 314 -30.23 -9.09 10.87
CA ARG A 314 -29.37 -10.00 11.65
C ARG A 314 -29.64 -11.47 11.34
N ASP A 315 -30.90 -11.81 11.10
CA ASP A 315 -31.32 -13.22 10.96
C ASP A 315 -31.24 -13.73 9.50
N GLN A 316 -31.06 -12.82 8.53
CA GLN A 316 -31.05 -13.16 7.12
C GLN A 316 -29.74 -13.85 6.69
N SER A 317 -29.86 -14.86 5.81
CA SER A 317 -28.72 -15.55 5.19
C SER A 317 -28.37 -15.00 3.80
N ALA A 318 -29.29 -14.27 3.16
CA ALA A 318 -29.00 -13.50 1.96
C ALA A 318 -28.01 -12.37 2.25
N ARG A 319 -27.09 -12.09 1.33
CA ARG A 319 -26.08 -11.02 1.46
C ARG A 319 -26.70 -9.62 1.52
N VAL A 320 -27.72 -9.38 0.71
CA VAL A 320 -28.47 -8.12 0.67
C VAL A 320 -29.95 -8.43 0.88
N VAL A 321 -30.60 -7.64 1.71
CA VAL A 321 -32.03 -7.70 1.97
C VAL A 321 -32.67 -6.55 1.21
N GLU A 322 -33.39 -6.90 0.15
CA GLU A 322 -34.00 -5.92 -0.74
C GLU A 322 -35.08 -5.10 -0.04
N PHE A 323 -35.19 -3.83 -0.42
CA PHE A 323 -36.18 -2.92 0.18
C PHE A 323 -37.61 -3.41 0.03
N GLU A 324 -37.94 -4.12 -1.07
CA GLU A 324 -39.23 -4.75 -1.24
C GLU A 324 -39.55 -5.76 -0.11
N LYS A 325 -38.58 -6.62 0.23
CA LYS A 325 -38.72 -7.60 1.32
C LYS A 325 -38.85 -6.89 2.67
N ILE A 326 -38.12 -5.79 2.86
CA ILE A 326 -38.19 -4.97 4.06
C ILE A 326 -39.60 -4.35 4.20
N ARG A 327 -40.13 -3.73 3.14
CA ARG A 327 -41.49 -3.15 3.13
C ARG A 327 -42.56 -4.18 3.45
N LYS A 328 -42.50 -5.36 2.81
CA LYS A 328 -43.42 -6.48 3.09
C LYS A 328 -43.32 -6.93 4.55
N LYS A 329 -42.11 -6.98 5.12
CA LYS A 329 -41.90 -7.40 6.51
C LYS A 329 -42.54 -6.45 7.52
N ILE A 330 -42.44 -5.13 7.30
CA ILE A 330 -43.06 -4.11 8.16
C ILE A 330 -44.47 -3.71 7.72
N LYS A 331 -45.05 -4.40 6.72
CA LYS A 331 -46.40 -4.17 6.20
C LYS A 331 -46.65 -2.73 5.75
N LEU A 332 -45.68 -2.13 5.07
CA LEU A 332 -45.89 -0.82 4.45
C LEU A 332 -46.85 -0.92 3.24
N PRO A 333 -47.63 0.14 2.96
CA PRO A 333 -48.45 0.23 1.75
C PRO A 333 -47.65 0.06 0.45
N ASP A 334 -48.31 -0.40 -0.62
CA ASP A 334 -47.67 -0.69 -1.91
C ASP A 334 -47.14 0.56 -2.63
N ASP A 335 -47.67 1.75 -2.33
CA ASP A 335 -47.22 3.04 -2.82
C ASP A 335 -46.04 3.61 -2.00
N ALA A 336 -45.71 3.03 -0.85
CA ALA A 336 -44.63 3.50 0.01
C ALA A 336 -43.24 3.08 -0.50
N ARG A 337 -42.26 3.97 -0.38
CA ARG A 337 -40.86 3.76 -0.75
C ARG A 337 -39.93 4.32 0.31
N PHE A 338 -38.72 3.77 0.40
CA PHE A 338 -37.67 4.35 1.23
C PHE A 338 -36.86 5.43 0.48
N ASN A 339 -36.37 6.42 1.21
CA ASN A 339 -35.48 7.48 0.68
C ASN A 339 -34.29 6.94 -0.16
N TYR A 340 -33.68 5.83 0.24
CA TYR A 340 -32.57 5.21 -0.50
C TYR A 340 -32.98 4.53 -1.83
N GLU A 341 -34.26 4.22 -2.05
CA GLU A 341 -34.70 3.67 -3.33
C GLU A 341 -34.56 4.70 -4.45
N ARG A 342 -34.77 5.98 -4.13
CA ARG A 342 -34.55 7.11 -5.06
C ARG A 342 -33.08 7.25 -5.45
N THR A 343 -32.17 6.78 -4.60
CA THR A 343 -30.73 6.75 -4.89
C THR A 343 -30.30 5.52 -5.67
N GLY A 344 -31.24 4.67 -6.12
CA GLY A 344 -30.96 3.44 -6.86
C GLY A 344 -30.39 2.30 -6.01
N ARG A 345 -30.38 2.45 -4.67
CA ARG A 345 -29.92 1.40 -3.76
C ARG A 345 -31.01 0.33 -3.69
N LYS A 346 -30.62 -0.94 -3.79
CA LYS A 346 -31.56 -2.08 -3.80
C LYS A 346 -31.99 -2.56 -2.42
N GLY A 347 -31.17 -2.32 -1.39
CA GLY A 347 -31.41 -2.79 -0.04
C GLY A 347 -30.23 -2.57 0.88
N PHE A 348 -30.23 -3.29 2.01
CA PHE A 348 -29.17 -3.25 3.02
C PHE A 348 -28.45 -4.59 3.15
N GLN A 349 -27.16 -4.51 3.49
CA GLN A 349 -26.37 -5.71 3.79
C GLN A 349 -26.84 -6.29 5.13
N SER A 350 -27.09 -7.60 5.14
CA SER A 350 -27.32 -8.36 6.37
C SER A 350 -26.06 -8.41 7.23
N ASP A 351 -26.14 -8.99 8.42
CA ASP A 351 -24.97 -9.21 9.27
C ASP A 351 -23.95 -10.11 8.55
N GLU A 352 -22.85 -9.50 8.11
CA GLU A 352 -21.88 -10.18 7.24
C GLU A 352 -21.15 -11.31 7.97
N THR A 353 -20.87 -11.13 9.26
CA THR A 353 -20.21 -12.11 10.11
C THR A 353 -21.15 -13.27 10.40
N ALA A 354 -22.35 -12.97 10.87
CA ALA A 354 -23.33 -14.00 11.20
C ALA A 354 -23.76 -14.79 9.96
N ARG A 355 -23.85 -14.16 8.79
CA ARG A 355 -24.15 -14.87 7.53
C ARG A 355 -23.12 -15.95 7.20
N VAL A 356 -21.84 -15.67 7.42
CA VAL A 356 -20.75 -16.62 7.14
C VAL A 356 -20.73 -17.74 8.18
N LEU A 357 -20.81 -17.39 9.46
CA LEU A 357 -20.69 -18.35 10.57
C LEU A 357 -21.97 -19.17 10.78
N ALA A 358 -23.15 -18.65 10.43
CA ALA A 358 -24.42 -19.39 10.47
C ALA A 358 -24.68 -20.24 9.22
N ALA A 359 -23.72 -20.37 8.30
CA ALA A 359 -23.84 -21.26 7.15
C ALA A 359 -23.92 -22.73 7.61
N LYS A 360 -24.62 -23.59 6.83
CA LYS A 360 -24.82 -25.02 7.19
C LYS A 360 -23.50 -25.79 7.40
N LYS A 361 -22.46 -25.43 6.65
CA LYS A 361 -21.10 -25.99 6.72
C LYS A 361 -20.21 -25.37 7.81
N ALA A 362 -20.79 -24.48 8.62
CA ALA A 362 -20.15 -23.83 9.77
C ALA A 362 -20.99 -24.17 11.01
N PHE A 363 -21.40 -23.18 11.82
CA PHE A 363 -22.22 -23.41 13.02
C PHE A 363 -23.71 -23.60 12.73
N GLY A 364 -24.16 -23.38 11.48
CA GLY A 364 -25.57 -23.47 11.11
C GLY A 364 -26.48 -22.52 11.91
N PRO A 365 -27.76 -22.88 12.11
CA PRO A 365 -28.71 -22.05 12.87
C PRO A 365 -28.31 -21.79 14.33
N THR A 366 -27.48 -22.66 14.92
CA THR A 366 -27.02 -22.54 16.31
C THR A 366 -26.22 -21.26 16.56
N TRP A 367 -25.48 -20.77 15.56
CA TRP A 367 -24.74 -19.51 15.66
C TRP A 367 -25.59 -18.36 16.23
N ARG A 368 -26.80 -18.20 15.68
CA ARG A 368 -27.70 -17.08 16.03
C ARG A 368 -28.33 -17.24 17.43
N LYS A 369 -28.24 -18.44 18.02
CA LYS A 369 -28.72 -18.73 19.38
C LYS A 369 -27.61 -18.53 20.42
N LEU A 370 -26.35 -18.45 20.01
CA LEU A 370 -25.25 -18.20 20.93
C LEU A 370 -25.37 -16.81 21.56
N PRO A 371 -25.07 -16.67 22.87
CA PRO A 371 -24.91 -15.36 23.51
C PRO A 371 -23.91 -14.49 22.76
N LEU A 372 -24.08 -13.17 22.83
CA LEU A 372 -23.23 -12.21 22.15
C LEU A 372 -21.75 -12.34 22.58
N GLU A 373 -21.54 -12.64 23.84
CA GLU A 373 -20.23 -12.88 24.46
C GLU A 373 -19.54 -14.07 23.79
N ARG A 374 -20.26 -15.18 23.59
CA ARG A 374 -19.71 -16.38 22.93
C ARG A 374 -19.47 -16.15 21.44
N GLN A 375 -20.36 -15.43 20.75
CA GLN A 375 -20.12 -15.02 19.36
C GLN A 375 -18.85 -14.16 19.25
N THR A 376 -18.65 -13.27 20.22
CA THR A 376 -17.48 -12.38 20.26
C THR A 376 -16.20 -13.17 20.44
N GLU A 377 -16.15 -14.06 21.43
CA GLU A 377 -14.99 -14.92 21.70
C GLU A 377 -14.57 -15.75 20.48
N ILE A 378 -15.55 -16.36 19.79
CA ILE A 378 -15.28 -17.14 18.57
C ILE A 378 -14.72 -16.23 17.47
N VAL A 379 -15.31 -15.05 17.26
CA VAL A 379 -14.84 -14.11 16.22
C VAL A 379 -13.43 -13.61 16.54
N GLU A 380 -13.13 -13.27 17.80
CA GLU A 380 -11.80 -12.84 18.22
C GLU A 380 -10.77 -13.95 18.02
N LYS A 381 -11.08 -15.19 18.42
CA LYS A 381 -10.21 -16.35 18.16
C LYS A 381 -9.96 -16.58 16.67
N LEU A 382 -10.98 -16.41 15.82
CA LEU A 382 -10.86 -16.47 14.36
C LEU A 382 -10.04 -15.34 13.75
N LEU A 383 -9.92 -14.19 14.42
CA LEU A 383 -9.13 -13.05 13.95
C LEU A 383 -7.68 -13.11 14.45
N ASP A 384 -7.46 -13.67 15.63
CA ASP A 384 -6.19 -13.57 16.35
C ASP A 384 -5.32 -14.84 16.28
N GLU A 385 -5.89 -16.01 15.97
CA GLU A 385 -5.12 -17.26 15.86
C GLU A 385 -4.46 -17.41 14.47
N PRO A 386 -3.12 -17.26 14.36
CA PRO A 386 -2.40 -17.37 13.08
C PRO A 386 -2.18 -18.83 12.64
N ASP A 387 -2.25 -19.79 13.56
CA ASP A 387 -2.01 -21.20 13.30
C ASP A 387 -3.34 -21.90 12.97
N GLU A 388 -3.44 -22.41 11.75
CA GLU A 388 -4.67 -23.02 11.22
C GLU A 388 -5.02 -24.31 11.95
N ASP A 389 -4.01 -25.10 12.34
CA ASP A 389 -4.20 -26.39 13.02
C ASP A 389 -4.63 -26.18 14.47
N ALA A 390 -3.98 -25.24 15.18
CA ALA A 390 -4.36 -24.88 16.54
C ALA A 390 -5.79 -24.31 16.62
N LEU A 391 -6.18 -23.52 15.61
CA LEU A 391 -7.55 -23.01 15.48
C LEU A 391 -8.56 -24.13 15.24
N CYS A 392 -8.25 -25.08 14.34
CA CYS A 392 -9.10 -26.24 14.09
C CYS A 392 -9.29 -27.09 15.36
N GLY A 393 -8.22 -27.34 16.12
CA GLY A 393 -8.28 -28.04 17.41
C GLY A 393 -9.22 -27.36 18.40
N TRP A 394 -9.03 -26.04 18.61
CA TRP A 394 -9.89 -25.25 19.48
C TRP A 394 -11.37 -25.24 19.03
N LEU A 395 -11.63 -25.17 17.73
CA LEU A 395 -12.99 -25.23 17.18
C LEU A 395 -13.66 -26.59 17.42
N ARG A 396 -12.90 -27.68 17.45
CA ARG A 396 -13.42 -29.02 17.74
C ARG A 396 -13.71 -29.17 19.24
N GLU A 397 -12.77 -28.78 20.08
CA GLU A 397 -12.83 -28.98 21.53
C GLU A 397 -13.80 -28.00 22.20
N GLU A 398 -13.64 -26.70 21.95
CA GLU A 398 -14.39 -25.65 22.66
C GLU A 398 -15.70 -25.28 21.96
N CYS A 399 -15.76 -25.43 20.64
CA CYS A 399 -16.95 -25.09 19.84
C CYS A 399 -17.79 -26.30 19.42
N ALA A 400 -17.36 -27.52 19.74
CA ALA A 400 -18.02 -28.77 19.38
C ALA A 400 -18.33 -28.90 17.87
N LEU A 401 -17.46 -28.35 17.02
CA LEU A 401 -17.54 -28.55 15.57
C LEU A 401 -16.92 -29.89 15.18
N ASP A 402 -17.50 -30.56 14.19
CA ASP A 402 -16.84 -31.70 13.54
C ASP A 402 -15.61 -31.23 12.74
N GLU A 403 -14.77 -32.18 12.33
CA GLU A 403 -13.52 -31.90 11.61
C GLU A 403 -13.76 -31.11 10.31
N THR A 404 -14.77 -31.46 9.54
CA THR A 404 -15.08 -30.78 8.28
C THR A 404 -15.57 -29.35 8.49
N ALA A 405 -16.39 -29.12 9.51
CA ALA A 405 -16.88 -27.80 9.88
C ALA A 405 -15.76 -26.95 10.49
N ALA A 406 -14.88 -27.53 11.32
CA ALA A 406 -13.73 -26.84 11.89
C ALA A 406 -12.74 -26.39 10.81
N GLU A 407 -12.39 -27.26 9.86
CA GLU A 407 -11.57 -26.91 8.69
C GLU A 407 -12.24 -25.85 7.81
N HIS A 408 -13.57 -25.95 7.63
CA HIS A 408 -14.29 -24.95 6.87
C HIS A 408 -14.24 -23.58 7.56
N VAL A 409 -14.56 -23.54 8.85
CA VAL A 409 -14.62 -22.33 9.68
C VAL A 409 -13.25 -21.69 9.84
N SER A 410 -12.17 -22.46 10.01
CA SER A 410 -10.82 -21.90 10.08
C SER A 410 -10.47 -21.17 8.79
N GLY A 411 -10.90 -21.70 7.63
CA GLY A 411 -10.69 -21.11 6.32
C GLY A 411 -11.64 -19.97 5.91
N VAL A 412 -12.67 -19.63 6.70
CA VAL A 412 -13.64 -18.60 6.30
C VAL A 412 -13.03 -17.20 6.26
N ARG A 413 -13.52 -16.37 5.34
CA ARG A 413 -13.17 -14.95 5.27
C ARG A 413 -14.25 -14.11 5.94
N LEU A 414 -13.90 -13.56 7.10
CA LEU A 414 -14.72 -12.57 7.80
C LEU A 414 -14.49 -11.15 7.24
N PRO A 415 -15.39 -10.19 7.50
CA PRO A 415 -15.22 -8.79 7.09
C PRO A 415 -13.89 -8.21 7.58
N GLN A 416 -13.07 -7.75 6.65
CA GLN A 416 -11.70 -7.28 6.94
C GLN A 416 -11.65 -5.81 7.38
N GLY A 417 -10.61 -5.48 8.15
CA GLY A 417 -10.32 -4.13 8.63
C GLY A 417 -11.08 -3.74 9.89
N TYR A 418 -11.00 -2.45 10.23
CA TYR A 418 -11.50 -1.90 11.49
C TYR A 418 -12.55 -0.81 11.25
N GLY A 419 -13.48 -0.70 12.19
CA GLY A 419 -14.47 0.38 12.27
C GLY A 419 -13.87 1.71 12.73
N GLN A 420 -14.71 2.72 12.94
CA GLN A 420 -14.28 4.02 13.48
C GLN A 420 -14.28 4.07 15.01
N PHE A 421 -14.98 3.13 15.65
CA PHE A 421 -15.22 3.07 17.09
C PHE A 421 -14.57 1.85 17.71
N GLY A 422 -14.17 1.96 18.97
CA GLY A 422 -13.74 0.85 19.82
C GLY A 422 -14.93 0.18 20.50
N LEU A 423 -14.65 -0.85 21.31
CA LEU A 423 -15.68 -1.71 21.88
C LEU A 423 -16.55 -0.99 22.91
N THR A 424 -15.97 -0.08 23.70
CA THR A 424 -16.71 0.70 24.69
C THR A 424 -17.68 1.65 23.99
N ALA A 425 -17.22 2.37 22.97
CA ALA A 425 -18.11 3.20 22.13
C ALA A 425 -19.23 2.38 21.48
N LEU A 426 -18.90 1.25 20.85
CA LEU A 426 -19.90 0.44 20.17
C LEU A 426 -20.95 -0.10 21.14
N ARG A 427 -20.54 -0.58 22.32
CA ARG A 427 -21.47 -1.09 23.33
C ARG A 427 -22.46 0.00 23.76
N ARG A 428 -21.96 1.18 24.13
CA ARG A 428 -22.80 2.32 24.57
C ARG A 428 -23.71 2.84 23.46
N LEU A 429 -23.20 2.96 22.23
CA LEU A 429 -23.98 3.40 21.08
C LEU A 429 -25.09 2.38 20.71
N VAL A 430 -24.76 1.09 20.69
CA VAL A 430 -25.76 0.03 20.42
C VAL A 430 -26.84 0.03 21.49
N GLU A 431 -26.45 0.13 22.77
CA GLU A 431 -27.37 0.19 23.90
C GLU A 431 -28.32 1.39 23.79
N ALA A 432 -27.78 2.59 23.56
CA ALA A 432 -28.58 3.80 23.36
C ALA A 432 -29.54 3.66 22.17
N MET A 433 -29.05 3.20 21.02
CA MET A 433 -29.87 3.07 19.80
C MET A 433 -30.96 1.99 19.88
N GLU A 434 -30.84 1.01 20.78
CA GLU A 434 -31.84 -0.04 20.97
C GLU A 434 -32.89 0.25 22.04
N ARG A 435 -32.50 1.01 23.08
CA ARG A 435 -33.34 1.31 24.24
C ARG A 435 -34.04 2.65 24.12
N GLU A 436 -33.33 3.68 23.67
CA GLU A 436 -33.81 5.04 23.67
C GLU A 436 -34.58 5.38 22.39
N SER A 437 -35.43 6.40 22.50
CA SER A 437 -36.23 6.89 21.38
C SER A 437 -36.53 8.37 21.51
N ARG A 438 -36.95 8.98 20.40
CA ARG A 438 -37.42 10.37 20.37
C ARG A 438 -38.86 10.42 19.93
N GLU A 439 -39.57 11.45 20.39
CA GLU A 439 -40.87 11.76 19.85
C GLU A 439 -40.73 12.19 18.38
N ALA A 440 -41.71 11.82 17.58
CA ALA A 440 -41.86 12.21 16.19
C ALA A 440 -43.35 12.35 15.88
N HIS A 441 -43.65 13.23 14.93
CA HIS A 441 -45.01 13.42 14.43
C HIS A 441 -45.08 12.88 13.01
N ASP A 442 -46.14 12.16 12.69
CA ASP A 442 -46.46 11.85 11.30
C ASP A 442 -46.92 13.16 10.63
N PRO A 443 -46.23 13.62 9.59
CA PRO A 443 -46.52 14.92 8.99
C PRO A 443 -47.85 14.96 8.24
N ASP A 444 -48.43 13.80 7.89
CA ASP A 444 -49.72 13.75 7.21
C ASP A 444 -50.88 13.61 8.21
N THR A 445 -50.72 12.76 9.25
CA THR A 445 -51.82 12.44 10.20
C THR A 445 -51.74 13.23 11.50
N GLY A 446 -50.60 13.84 11.82
CA GLY A 446 -50.33 14.48 13.10
C GLY A 446 -50.11 13.50 14.25
N GLU A 447 -50.14 12.18 13.98
CA GLU A 447 -50.00 11.14 15.00
C GLU A 447 -48.62 11.21 15.66
N VAL A 448 -48.62 11.22 17.00
CA VAL A 448 -47.39 11.22 17.80
C VAL A 448 -46.93 9.77 17.98
N TYR A 449 -45.69 9.49 17.61
CA TYR A 449 -45.06 8.18 17.81
C TYR A 449 -43.60 8.30 18.21
N ARG A 450 -42.99 7.18 18.60
CA ARG A 450 -41.56 7.11 18.94
C ARG A 450 -40.74 6.68 17.74
N LYS A 451 -39.73 7.47 17.38
CA LYS A 451 -38.69 7.14 16.38
C LYS A 451 -37.41 6.64 17.06
N PRO A 452 -36.60 5.79 16.41
CA PRO A 452 -35.28 5.42 16.91
C PRO A 452 -34.33 6.63 16.92
N LEU A 453 -33.30 6.57 17.75
CA LEU A 453 -32.22 7.57 17.73
C LEU A 453 -31.43 7.50 16.42
N THR A 454 -31.13 8.66 15.85
CA THR A 454 -30.07 8.78 14.84
C THR A 454 -28.70 8.69 15.50
N TYR A 455 -27.64 8.43 14.71
CA TYR A 455 -26.28 8.35 15.23
C TYR A 455 -25.86 9.61 16.02
N ASN A 456 -26.16 10.81 15.52
CA ASN A 456 -25.82 12.04 16.23
C ASN A 456 -26.60 12.19 17.55
N GLU A 457 -27.87 11.77 17.60
CA GLU A 457 -28.67 11.79 18.84
C GLU A 457 -28.11 10.76 19.84
N ALA A 458 -27.76 9.55 19.38
CA ALA A 458 -27.15 8.53 20.22
C ALA A 458 -25.77 8.94 20.76
N VAL A 459 -24.98 9.69 20.01
CA VAL A 459 -23.73 10.28 20.52
C VAL A 459 -24.02 11.37 21.56
N GLY A 460 -25.07 12.17 21.36
CA GLY A 460 -25.53 13.18 22.31
C GLY A 460 -25.97 12.58 23.65
N GLU A 461 -26.64 11.43 23.64
CA GLU A 461 -27.00 10.68 24.87
C GLU A 461 -25.78 10.25 25.69
N LEU A 462 -24.61 10.13 25.06
CA LEU A 462 -23.36 9.82 25.74
C LEU A 462 -22.65 11.06 26.29
N GLY A 463 -23.27 12.25 26.19
CA GLY A 463 -22.64 13.53 26.55
C GLY A 463 -21.51 13.94 25.59
N LEU A 464 -21.51 13.41 24.37
CA LEU A 464 -20.45 13.64 23.38
C LEU A 464 -21.01 14.36 22.15
N HIS A 465 -20.11 14.88 21.32
CA HIS A 465 -20.48 15.46 20.02
C HIS A 465 -19.90 14.64 18.86
N HIS A 466 -20.70 14.48 17.80
CA HIS A 466 -20.40 13.55 16.71
C HIS A 466 -19.34 14.05 15.70
N SER A 467 -19.08 15.37 15.66
CA SER A 467 -18.22 16.01 14.65
C SER A 467 -17.36 17.16 15.17
N ASP A 468 -17.92 18.04 16.00
CA ASP A 468 -17.18 19.03 16.80
C ASP A 468 -16.25 18.34 17.80
N ARG A 469 -14.96 18.69 17.70
CA ARG A 469 -13.87 18.18 18.55
C ARG A 469 -12.96 19.32 19.00
N ARG A 470 -13.47 20.55 18.96
CA ARG A 470 -12.73 21.71 19.44
C ARG A 470 -12.45 21.53 20.93
N PRO A 471 -11.26 21.92 21.42
CA PRO A 471 -11.00 21.92 22.84
C PRO A 471 -11.92 22.93 23.54
N GLU A 472 -12.24 22.69 24.81
CA GLU A 472 -13.03 23.62 25.64
C GLU A 472 -12.29 24.97 25.78
N GLU A 473 -10.95 24.92 25.87
CA GLU A 473 -10.08 26.09 25.92
C GLU A 473 -9.13 26.13 24.72
N GLN A 474 -8.97 27.32 24.13
CA GLN A 474 -8.00 27.55 23.06
C GLN A 474 -6.58 27.61 23.64
N GLN A 475 -5.65 27.01 22.94
CA GLN A 475 -4.24 27.04 23.29
C GLN A 475 -3.59 28.33 22.78
N ALA A 476 -2.66 28.89 23.56
CA ALA A 476 -1.92 30.09 23.16
C ALA A 476 -1.01 29.86 21.94
N ARG A 477 -0.54 28.62 21.75
CA ARG A 477 0.36 28.22 20.65
C ARG A 477 -0.04 26.84 20.13
N LEU A 478 0.29 26.53 18.88
CA LEU A 478 0.08 25.19 18.34
C LEU A 478 1.07 24.21 19.00
N PRO A 479 0.58 23.15 19.68
CA PRO A 479 1.40 22.12 20.32
C PRO A 479 1.95 21.15 19.27
N TYR A 480 2.54 20.01 19.63
CA TYR A 480 2.76 18.99 18.60
C TYR A 480 1.40 18.41 18.16
N TYR A 481 1.17 18.31 16.85
CA TYR A 481 -0.14 17.86 16.34
C TYR A 481 -0.55 16.47 16.85
N GLY A 482 0.41 15.62 17.24
CA GLY A 482 0.12 14.29 17.78
C GLY A 482 -0.53 14.33 19.16
N ASP A 483 -0.32 15.41 19.93
CA ASP A 483 -0.91 15.60 21.25
C ASP A 483 -2.41 15.91 21.15
N VAL A 484 -2.79 16.66 20.11
CA VAL A 484 -4.15 17.17 19.92
C VAL A 484 -4.95 16.39 18.87
N LEU A 485 -4.30 15.54 18.07
CA LEU A 485 -4.94 14.67 17.08
C LEU A 485 -4.60 13.18 17.32
N PRO A 486 -4.82 12.63 18.54
CA PRO A 486 -4.39 11.27 18.89
C PRO A 486 -5.00 10.21 17.95
N GLY A 487 -6.27 10.36 17.57
CA GLY A 487 -6.96 9.46 16.62
C GLY A 487 -6.47 9.52 15.16
N ARG A 488 -5.52 10.40 14.83
CA ARG A 488 -4.93 10.58 13.49
C ARG A 488 -3.46 10.15 13.41
N VAL A 489 -2.87 9.79 14.54
CA VAL A 489 -1.46 9.41 14.62
C VAL A 489 -1.28 7.92 14.94
N VAL A 490 -0.09 7.42 14.64
CA VAL A 490 0.34 6.06 14.99
C VAL A 490 1.55 6.17 15.91
N SER A 491 1.37 5.74 17.16
CA SER A 491 2.42 5.73 18.18
C SER A 491 3.35 4.53 18.03
N GLN A 492 4.58 4.69 18.53
CA GLN A 492 5.57 3.63 18.65
C GLN A 492 5.93 3.50 20.13
N PRO A 493 5.31 2.56 20.87
CA PRO A 493 5.52 2.43 22.32
C PRO A 493 6.97 2.21 22.75
N ARG A 494 7.82 1.70 21.85
CA ARG A 494 9.26 1.46 22.11
C ARG A 494 10.17 2.66 21.76
N ALA A 495 9.59 3.78 21.33
CA ALA A 495 10.36 4.99 21.08
C ALA A 495 10.73 5.69 22.41
N PRO A 496 11.80 6.51 22.41
CA PRO A 496 12.19 7.30 23.58
C PRO A 496 11.02 8.13 24.12
N GLU A 497 10.93 8.25 25.44
CA GLU A 497 9.91 9.05 26.10
C GLU A 497 10.00 10.52 25.66
N GLY A 498 8.84 11.18 25.50
CA GLY A 498 8.75 12.53 24.96
C GLY A 498 9.04 12.67 23.45
N SER A 499 9.44 11.62 22.74
CA SER A 499 9.68 11.71 21.29
C SER A 499 8.39 11.74 20.47
N GLN A 500 8.42 12.39 19.31
CA GLN A 500 7.28 12.40 18.37
C GLN A 500 6.88 10.99 17.93
N GLU A 501 7.82 10.04 17.85
CA GLU A 501 7.49 8.64 17.58
C GLU A 501 6.73 7.98 18.73
N ARG A 502 7.01 8.34 19.98
CA ARG A 502 6.32 7.80 21.16
C ARG A 502 4.89 8.32 21.25
N ILE A 503 4.72 9.63 21.09
CA ILE A 503 3.40 10.29 21.02
C ILE A 503 2.64 9.76 19.80
N GLY A 504 3.31 9.74 18.65
CA GLY A 504 2.81 9.21 17.40
C GLY A 504 2.82 10.25 16.29
N ARG A 505 2.91 9.77 15.05
CA ARG A 505 2.88 10.63 13.86
C ARG A 505 1.90 10.14 12.82
N VAL A 506 1.46 11.05 11.95
CA VAL A 506 0.71 10.68 10.74
C VAL A 506 1.61 9.76 9.87
N PRO A 507 1.12 8.59 9.40
CA PRO A 507 1.93 7.66 8.63
C PRO A 507 2.46 8.23 7.30
N ASN A 508 1.78 9.22 6.74
CA ASN A 508 2.18 9.94 5.54
C ASN A 508 3.30 10.95 5.89
N PRO A 509 4.53 10.77 5.37
CA PRO A 509 5.67 11.62 5.71
C PRO A 509 5.50 13.07 5.22
N THR A 510 4.90 13.28 4.05
CA THR A 510 4.63 14.62 3.49
C THR A 510 3.73 15.41 4.43
N VAL A 511 2.64 14.80 4.87
CA VAL A 511 1.69 15.41 5.83
C VAL A 511 2.35 15.66 7.19
N HIS A 512 3.15 14.72 7.69
CA HIS A 512 3.89 14.90 8.95
C HIS A 512 4.85 16.09 8.89
N ILE A 513 5.59 16.24 7.79
CA ILE A 513 6.51 17.37 7.58
C ILE A 513 5.70 18.68 7.46
N GLY A 514 4.65 18.69 6.65
CA GLY A 514 3.77 19.84 6.42
C GLY A 514 3.16 20.37 7.72
N LEU A 515 2.54 19.52 8.55
CA LEU A 515 1.95 19.93 9.83
C LEU A 515 3.00 20.47 10.82
N ASN A 516 4.20 19.88 10.83
CA ASN A 516 5.31 20.37 11.67
C ASN A 516 5.86 21.73 11.21
N GLN A 517 5.91 21.99 9.90
CA GLN A 517 6.31 23.31 9.38
C GLN A 517 5.19 24.33 9.56
N LEU A 518 3.92 23.94 9.37
CA LEU A 518 2.77 24.77 9.69
C LEU A 518 2.82 25.25 11.13
N ARG A 519 3.08 24.34 12.08
CA ARG A 519 3.28 24.69 13.50
C ARG A 519 4.34 25.79 13.68
N LYS A 520 5.49 25.65 13.01
CA LYS A 520 6.59 26.62 13.12
C LYS A 520 6.19 27.99 12.55
N VAL A 521 5.60 27.99 11.36
CA VAL A 521 5.15 29.24 10.69
C VAL A 521 4.11 29.94 11.55
N VAL A 522 3.04 29.25 11.94
CA VAL A 522 1.95 29.85 12.71
C VAL A 522 2.42 30.32 14.08
N ASN A 523 3.23 29.54 14.80
CA ASN A 523 3.73 29.98 16.11
C ASN A 523 4.65 31.20 15.98
N ALA A 524 5.47 31.31 14.93
CA ALA A 524 6.28 32.50 14.69
C ALA A 524 5.40 33.73 14.39
N LEU A 525 4.32 33.55 13.62
CA LEU A 525 3.36 34.63 13.36
C LEU A 525 2.59 35.06 14.62
N ILE A 526 2.29 34.11 15.52
CA ILE A 526 1.68 34.42 16.82
C ILE A 526 2.66 35.20 17.70
N ASP A 527 3.94 34.81 17.71
CA ASP A 527 4.97 35.51 18.49
C ASP A 527 5.14 36.97 18.00
N GLU A 528 5.00 37.22 16.69
CA GLU A 528 5.16 38.54 16.08
C GLU A 528 3.88 39.41 16.14
N TYR A 529 2.72 38.85 15.79
CA TYR A 529 1.48 39.61 15.59
C TYR A 529 0.38 39.31 16.62
N GLY A 530 0.63 38.41 17.57
CA GLY A 530 -0.38 37.89 18.49
C GLY A 530 -1.28 36.82 17.85
N PRO A 531 -2.25 36.27 18.58
CA PRO A 531 -3.13 35.23 18.05
C PRO A 531 -4.04 35.76 16.93
N PRO A 532 -4.24 35.01 15.82
CA PRO A 532 -5.13 35.42 14.75
C PRO A 532 -6.59 35.39 15.19
N GLN A 533 -7.37 36.40 14.80
CA GLN A 533 -8.81 36.41 15.05
C GLN A 533 -9.53 35.36 14.20
N GLU A 534 -9.05 35.16 12.97
CA GLU A 534 -9.59 34.21 12.02
C GLU A 534 -8.47 33.56 11.20
N ILE A 535 -8.64 32.28 10.86
CA ILE A 535 -7.71 31.57 9.96
C ILE A 535 -8.50 31.10 8.74
N ALA A 536 -7.97 31.33 7.55
CA ALA A 536 -8.51 30.84 6.30
C ALA A 536 -7.48 29.90 5.64
N ILE A 537 -7.92 28.69 5.32
CA ILE A 537 -7.09 27.69 4.64
C ILE A 537 -7.72 27.29 3.30
N GLU A 538 -6.91 26.95 2.32
CA GLU A 538 -7.41 26.26 1.13
C GLU A 538 -7.61 24.77 1.42
N LEU A 539 -8.83 24.29 1.23
CA LEU A 539 -9.09 22.87 1.05
C LEU A 539 -9.16 22.61 -0.46
N ALA A 540 -8.49 21.56 -0.92
CA ALA A 540 -8.69 21.03 -2.27
C ALA A 540 -10.04 20.28 -2.38
N ARG A 541 -11.14 20.91 -1.91
CA ARG A 541 -12.52 20.50 -2.15
C ARG A 541 -12.98 21.07 -3.49
N GLU A 542 -13.82 20.31 -4.18
CA GLU A 542 -14.50 20.80 -5.38
C GLU A 542 -15.66 21.74 -5.02
N LEU A 543 -15.97 22.69 -5.90
CA LEU A 543 -17.17 23.54 -5.77
C LEU A 543 -18.44 22.69 -5.86
N LYS A 544 -19.55 23.23 -5.34
CA LYS A 544 -20.87 22.57 -5.39
C LYS A 544 -21.21 22.22 -6.84
N LEU A 545 -21.33 20.92 -7.11
CA LEU A 545 -21.73 20.41 -8.41
C LEU A 545 -23.21 20.71 -8.66
N ASN A 546 -23.54 21.09 -9.88
CA ASN A 546 -24.94 21.22 -10.30
C ASN A 546 -25.65 19.86 -10.32
N LYS A 547 -26.99 19.87 -10.43
CA LYS A 547 -27.81 18.65 -10.38
C LYS A 547 -27.42 17.65 -11.47
N GLU A 548 -27.25 18.11 -12.70
CA GLU A 548 -26.93 17.26 -13.85
C GLU A 548 -25.58 16.54 -13.69
N ARG A 549 -24.53 17.27 -13.30
CA ARG A 549 -23.20 16.68 -13.06
C ARG A 549 -23.21 15.74 -11.86
N LYS A 550 -23.96 16.07 -10.80
CA LYS A 550 -24.16 15.17 -9.65
C LYS A 550 -24.89 13.89 -10.06
N ASP A 551 -25.93 14.01 -10.88
CA ASP A 551 -26.70 12.86 -11.39
C ASP A 551 -25.86 12.01 -12.35
N ARG A 552 -25.02 12.62 -13.19
CA ARG A 552 -24.03 11.93 -14.04
C ARG A 552 -23.03 11.12 -13.22
N ILE A 553 -22.42 11.73 -12.21
CA ILE A 553 -21.47 11.05 -11.31
C ILE A 553 -22.17 9.93 -10.52
N ASN A 554 -23.38 10.18 -10.01
CA ASN A 554 -24.15 9.15 -9.31
C ASN A 554 -24.49 7.98 -10.24
N ARG A 555 -24.85 8.25 -11.51
CA ARG A 555 -25.08 7.23 -12.52
C ARG A 555 -23.82 6.42 -12.78
N GLU A 556 -22.68 7.06 -13.02
CA GLU A 556 -21.38 6.40 -13.20
C GLU A 556 -21.00 5.53 -11.99
N ASN A 557 -21.20 6.04 -10.76
CA ASN A 557 -20.95 5.28 -9.53
C ASN A 557 -21.85 4.05 -9.41
N ARG A 558 -23.15 4.17 -9.74
CA ARG A 558 -24.09 3.04 -9.75
C ARG A 558 -23.72 2.00 -10.81
N GLU A 559 -23.33 2.44 -12.00
CA GLU A 559 -22.86 1.54 -13.06
C GLU A 559 -21.59 0.80 -12.63
N ASN A 560 -20.65 1.50 -12.01
CA ASN A 560 -19.44 0.91 -11.45
C ASN A 560 -19.76 -0.10 -10.34
N GLU A 561 -20.70 0.21 -9.44
CA GLU A 561 -21.15 -0.69 -8.39
C GLU A 561 -21.82 -1.95 -8.97
N LYS A 562 -22.69 -1.79 -9.97
CA LYS A 562 -23.34 -2.91 -10.68
C LYS A 562 -22.30 -3.81 -11.37
N LYS A 563 -21.34 -3.22 -12.08
CA LYS A 563 -20.24 -3.97 -12.72
C LYS A 563 -19.39 -4.71 -11.68
N ASN A 564 -19.10 -4.07 -10.54
CA ASN A 564 -18.36 -4.71 -9.46
C ASN A 564 -19.16 -5.86 -8.81
N GLU A 565 -20.47 -5.74 -8.70
CA GLU A 565 -21.33 -6.82 -8.22
C GLU A 565 -21.33 -8.02 -9.18
N GLY A 566 -21.52 -7.78 -10.47
CA GLY A 566 -21.45 -8.84 -11.48
C GLY A 566 -20.10 -9.57 -11.45
N ARG A 567 -19.00 -8.84 -11.27
CA ARG A 567 -17.66 -9.45 -11.08
C ARG A 567 -17.58 -10.29 -9.82
N ARG A 568 -18.22 -9.89 -8.72
CA ARG A 568 -18.23 -10.68 -7.47
C ARG A 568 -18.97 -11.99 -7.64
N GLU A 569 -20.13 -11.95 -8.28
CA GLU A 569 -20.91 -13.14 -8.63
C GLU A 569 -20.12 -14.06 -9.57
N GLU A 570 -19.45 -13.48 -10.57
CA GLU A 570 -18.59 -14.23 -11.48
C GLU A 570 -17.40 -14.88 -10.79
N LEU A 571 -16.70 -14.18 -9.88
CA LEU A 571 -15.64 -14.78 -9.08
C LEU A 571 -16.15 -15.95 -8.24
N ALA A 572 -17.32 -15.80 -7.62
CA ALA A 572 -17.94 -16.87 -6.84
C ALA A 572 -18.26 -18.10 -7.72
N ASN A 573 -18.81 -17.89 -8.91
CA ASN A 573 -19.11 -18.97 -9.88
C ASN A 573 -17.84 -19.68 -10.37
N LEU A 574 -16.75 -18.94 -10.54
CA LEU A 574 -15.45 -19.49 -10.93
C LEU A 574 -14.67 -20.11 -9.74
N GLY A 575 -15.20 -20.03 -8.51
CA GLY A 575 -14.54 -20.55 -7.31
C GLY A 575 -13.37 -19.70 -6.79
N PHE A 576 -13.26 -18.44 -7.20
CA PHE A 576 -12.24 -17.50 -6.74
C PHE A 576 -12.75 -16.55 -5.65
N ALA A 577 -11.85 -16.11 -4.78
CA ALA A 577 -12.19 -15.18 -3.71
C ALA A 577 -12.39 -13.75 -4.23
N ASP A 578 -13.36 -13.03 -3.65
CA ASP A 578 -13.57 -11.60 -3.89
C ASP A 578 -12.44 -10.77 -3.27
N THR A 579 -11.37 -10.58 -4.04
CA THR A 579 -10.25 -9.69 -3.70
C THR A 579 -10.27 -8.46 -4.61
N HIS A 580 -9.58 -7.39 -4.19
CA HIS A 580 -9.35 -6.25 -5.08
C HIS A 580 -8.65 -6.68 -6.38
N ASP A 581 -7.64 -7.56 -6.27
CA ASP A 581 -6.83 -8.02 -7.39
C ASP A 581 -7.64 -8.89 -8.37
N ASN A 582 -8.42 -9.85 -7.87
CA ASN A 582 -9.30 -10.66 -8.72
C ASN A 582 -10.40 -9.84 -9.41
N ARG A 583 -10.98 -8.85 -8.71
CA ARG A 583 -11.92 -7.91 -9.34
C ARG A 583 -11.23 -7.04 -10.39
N LEU A 584 -9.98 -6.64 -10.15
CA LEU A 584 -9.19 -5.87 -11.11
C LEU A 584 -8.89 -6.70 -12.37
N ARG A 585 -8.54 -7.99 -12.24
CA ARG A 585 -8.36 -8.91 -13.39
C ARG A 585 -9.60 -8.97 -14.26
N LEU A 586 -10.77 -9.25 -13.67
CA LEU A 586 -12.03 -9.26 -14.41
C LEU A 586 -12.34 -7.89 -15.02
N ARG A 587 -12.09 -6.79 -14.29
CA ARG A 587 -12.32 -5.44 -14.81
C ARG A 587 -11.45 -5.13 -16.03
N LEU A 588 -10.18 -5.54 -16.02
CA LEU A 588 -9.28 -5.37 -17.17
C LEU A 588 -9.68 -6.30 -18.33
N PHE A 589 -10.24 -7.47 -18.03
CA PHE A 589 -10.77 -8.39 -19.03
C PHE A 589 -12.04 -7.86 -19.70
N ASP A 590 -12.93 -7.24 -18.94
CA ASP A 590 -14.14 -6.57 -19.42
C ASP A 590 -13.86 -5.32 -20.26
N GLU A 591 -12.66 -4.72 -20.11
CA GLU A 591 -12.25 -3.58 -20.92
C GLU A 591 -11.90 -3.99 -22.35
N LEU A 592 -11.50 -5.25 -22.57
CA LEU A 592 -11.18 -5.76 -23.90
C LEU A 592 -12.48 -6.01 -24.70
N PRO A 593 -12.50 -5.68 -26.01
CA PRO A 593 -13.63 -6.00 -26.87
C PRO A 593 -13.98 -7.50 -26.83
N PRO A 594 -15.26 -7.89 -26.69
CA PRO A 594 -15.64 -9.30 -26.52
C PRO A 594 -15.15 -10.24 -27.63
N ASP A 595 -15.08 -9.75 -28.87
CA ASP A 595 -14.60 -10.42 -30.08
C ASP A 595 -13.06 -10.41 -30.19
N LYS A 596 -12.37 -9.57 -29.41
CA LYS A 596 -10.92 -9.37 -29.50
C LYS A 596 -10.27 -9.34 -28.11
N ARG A 597 -10.51 -10.38 -27.32
CA ARG A 597 -9.86 -10.56 -26.02
C ARG A 597 -8.45 -11.07 -26.19
N LEU A 598 -7.54 -10.18 -26.53
CA LEU A 598 -6.15 -10.51 -26.83
C LEU A 598 -5.20 -9.87 -25.82
N CYS A 599 -4.07 -10.53 -25.59
CA CYS A 599 -2.91 -9.90 -24.98
C CYS A 599 -2.38 -8.81 -25.93
N VAL A 600 -2.31 -7.57 -25.46
CA VAL A 600 -1.83 -6.44 -26.27
C VAL A 600 -0.40 -6.66 -26.78
N TYR A 601 0.47 -7.28 -25.97
CA TYR A 601 1.87 -7.51 -26.33
C TYR A 601 2.07 -8.67 -27.30
N SER A 602 1.43 -9.83 -27.06
CA SER A 602 1.68 -11.05 -27.84
C SER A 602 0.59 -11.40 -28.85
N GLY A 603 -0.53 -10.69 -28.90
CA GLY A 603 -1.69 -11.04 -29.72
C GLY A 603 -2.43 -12.34 -29.32
N LYS A 604 -1.92 -13.09 -28.33
CA LYS A 604 -2.51 -14.36 -27.87
C LYS A 604 -3.90 -14.13 -27.25
N PRO A 605 -4.91 -14.95 -27.57
CA PRO A 605 -6.22 -14.88 -26.93
C PRO A 605 -6.16 -15.07 -25.41
N ILE A 606 -6.96 -14.30 -24.69
CA ILE A 606 -7.13 -14.38 -23.24
C ILE A 606 -8.53 -14.91 -22.97
N GLY A 607 -8.60 -16.07 -22.31
CA GLY A 607 -9.83 -16.64 -21.78
C GLY A 607 -10.02 -16.29 -20.30
N LYS A 608 -11.27 -16.32 -19.81
CA LYS A 608 -11.59 -16.07 -18.40
C LYS A 608 -10.87 -17.02 -17.44
N ALA A 609 -10.76 -18.30 -17.80
CA ALA A 609 -10.05 -19.29 -16.99
C ALA A 609 -8.54 -19.00 -16.86
N MET A 610 -7.94 -18.34 -17.86
CA MET A 610 -6.51 -18.01 -17.88
C MET A 610 -6.15 -16.87 -16.91
N LEU A 611 -7.11 -16.02 -16.56
CA LEU A 611 -6.89 -14.87 -15.67
C LEU A 611 -6.29 -15.28 -14.31
N PHE A 612 -6.58 -16.51 -13.88
CA PHE A 612 -6.21 -17.03 -12.57
C PHE A 612 -5.23 -18.22 -12.64
N SER A 613 -4.76 -18.61 -13.84
CA SER A 613 -3.87 -19.77 -14.04
C SER A 613 -2.38 -19.44 -13.93
N GLY A 614 -2.03 -18.18 -13.65
CA GLY A 614 -0.66 -17.67 -13.60
C GLY A 614 -0.02 -17.41 -14.97
N GLU A 615 -0.76 -17.66 -16.06
CA GLU A 615 -0.41 -17.38 -17.46
C GLU A 615 -0.56 -15.90 -17.81
N ILE A 616 -1.50 -15.25 -17.14
CA ILE A 616 -1.81 -13.83 -17.30
C ILE A 616 -1.31 -13.06 -16.08
N GLU A 617 -0.64 -11.95 -16.33
CA GLU A 617 -0.23 -10.99 -15.31
C GLU A 617 -0.86 -9.63 -15.61
N ILE A 618 -1.00 -8.81 -14.56
CA ILE A 618 -1.31 -7.39 -14.71
C ILE A 618 0.03 -6.68 -14.85
N ASP A 619 0.25 -6.04 -15.99
CA ASP A 619 1.41 -5.18 -16.21
C ASP A 619 1.04 -3.71 -16.05
N HIS A 620 2.02 -2.91 -15.60
CA HIS A 620 1.98 -1.46 -15.68
C HIS A 620 2.57 -1.03 -17.02
N ILE A 621 1.76 -0.53 -17.95
CA ILE A 621 2.17 -0.18 -19.33
C ILE A 621 3.42 0.70 -19.29
N LEU A 622 3.35 1.82 -18.56
CA LEU A 622 4.51 2.62 -18.21
C LEU A 622 5.06 2.16 -16.85
N PRO A 623 6.40 2.02 -16.70
CA PRO A 623 6.99 1.46 -15.50
C PRO A 623 6.59 2.20 -14.22
N HIS A 624 5.89 1.51 -13.30
CA HIS A 624 5.45 2.12 -12.05
C HIS A 624 6.62 2.69 -11.21
N SER A 625 7.82 2.09 -11.28
CA SER A 625 8.98 2.64 -10.55
C SER A 625 9.46 3.99 -11.09
N GLN A 626 9.10 4.34 -12.33
CA GLN A 626 9.44 5.60 -13.00
C GLN A 626 8.27 6.58 -13.01
N THR A 627 7.03 6.10 -13.12
CA THR A 627 5.82 6.96 -13.22
C THR A 627 5.00 7.05 -11.94
N LEU A 628 5.18 6.11 -11.00
CA LEU A 628 4.33 5.87 -9.83
C LEU A 628 2.81 5.82 -10.14
N ASP A 629 2.45 5.61 -11.40
CA ASP A 629 1.08 5.55 -11.85
C ASP A 629 0.54 4.13 -11.65
N ASP A 630 -0.08 3.90 -10.49
CA ASP A 630 -0.79 2.65 -10.19
C ASP A 630 -2.27 2.68 -10.64
N SER A 631 -2.66 3.69 -11.43
CA SER A 631 -4.04 3.86 -11.86
C SER A 631 -4.47 2.81 -12.88
N PHE A 632 -5.79 2.59 -12.97
CA PHE A 632 -6.37 1.66 -13.94
C PHE A 632 -5.97 1.97 -15.41
N PRO A 633 -5.90 3.24 -15.87
CA PRO A 633 -5.36 3.59 -17.18
C PRO A 633 -3.95 3.07 -17.50
N ASN A 634 -3.11 2.83 -16.50
CA ASN A 634 -1.75 2.32 -16.69
C ASN A 634 -1.65 0.80 -16.53
N LYS A 635 -2.76 0.08 -16.34
CA LYS A 635 -2.75 -1.38 -16.11
C LYS A 635 -3.35 -2.14 -17.29
N VAL A 636 -2.77 -3.27 -17.68
CA VAL A 636 -3.32 -4.17 -18.71
C VAL A 636 -3.13 -5.63 -18.34
N LEU A 637 -4.00 -6.48 -18.89
CA LEU A 637 -3.75 -7.92 -18.88
C LEU A 637 -2.81 -8.26 -20.03
N CYS A 638 -1.74 -8.97 -19.70
CA CYS A 638 -0.84 -9.50 -20.71
C CYS A 638 -0.38 -10.90 -20.34
N THR A 639 0.12 -11.62 -21.33
CA THR A 639 0.81 -12.87 -21.08
C THR A 639 2.05 -12.58 -20.25
N ARG A 640 2.24 -13.38 -19.22
CA ARG A 640 3.38 -13.30 -18.33
C ARG A 640 4.72 -13.26 -19.06
N GLU A 641 4.84 -14.06 -20.12
CA GLU A 641 6.01 -14.12 -20.99
C GLU A 641 6.41 -12.71 -21.46
N MET A 642 5.45 -11.96 -21.98
CA MET A 642 5.66 -10.59 -22.46
C MET A 642 5.92 -9.61 -21.31
N ASN A 643 5.21 -9.74 -20.19
CA ASN A 643 5.47 -8.91 -19.02
C ASN A 643 6.92 -9.05 -18.54
N ARG A 644 7.44 -10.28 -18.50
CA ARG A 644 8.83 -10.58 -18.11
C ARG A 644 9.86 -10.13 -19.15
N ARG A 645 9.47 -10.03 -20.42
CA ARG A 645 10.30 -9.43 -21.47
C ARG A 645 10.38 -7.93 -21.28
N LYS A 646 9.24 -7.26 -21.09
CA LYS A 646 9.13 -5.82 -20.84
C LYS A 646 9.83 -5.35 -19.56
N ARG A 647 9.73 -6.12 -18.47
CA ARG A 647 10.32 -5.77 -17.17
C ARG A 647 9.93 -4.34 -16.74
N ASN A 648 10.91 -3.52 -16.41
CA ASN A 648 10.73 -2.16 -15.90
C ASN A 648 10.95 -1.09 -16.99
N GLN A 649 10.58 -1.42 -18.24
CA GLN A 649 10.73 -0.57 -19.42
C GLN A 649 9.36 -0.14 -19.97
N ALA A 650 9.31 1.02 -20.64
CA ALA A 650 8.15 1.40 -21.43
C ALA A 650 8.06 0.55 -22.71
N PRO A 651 6.91 0.48 -23.41
CA PRO A 651 6.80 -0.36 -24.60
C PRO A 651 7.82 -0.01 -25.69
N GLU A 652 8.12 1.27 -25.89
CA GLU A 652 9.14 1.73 -26.84
C GLU A 652 10.58 1.29 -26.51
N ASP A 653 10.86 1.03 -25.22
CA ASP A 653 12.17 0.58 -24.74
C ASP A 653 12.29 -0.95 -24.75
N ALA A 654 11.15 -1.66 -24.70
CA ALA A 654 11.08 -3.12 -24.63
C ALA A 654 10.94 -3.77 -26.01
N TRP A 655 10.35 -3.06 -26.98
CA TRP A 655 10.11 -3.53 -28.33
C TRP A 655 10.52 -2.47 -29.37
N SER A 656 10.74 -2.88 -30.61
CA SER A 656 11.25 -2.02 -31.69
C SER A 656 10.82 -2.54 -33.06
N GLY A 657 10.80 -1.66 -34.07
CA GLY A 657 10.41 -2.00 -35.45
C GLY A 657 8.98 -2.54 -35.54
N THR A 658 8.76 -3.50 -36.43
CA THR A 658 7.44 -4.09 -36.71
C THR A 658 6.75 -4.65 -35.47
N GLU A 659 7.50 -5.20 -34.51
CA GLU A 659 6.91 -5.72 -33.28
C GLU A 659 6.29 -4.61 -32.40
N LEU A 660 6.90 -3.43 -32.35
CA LEU A 660 6.36 -2.27 -31.65
C LEU A 660 5.16 -1.69 -32.41
N GLU A 661 5.25 -1.60 -33.74
CA GLU A 661 4.15 -1.14 -34.61
C GLU A 661 2.91 -2.00 -34.40
N GLU A 662 3.04 -3.32 -34.47
CA GLU A 662 1.93 -4.24 -34.22
C GLU A 662 1.36 -4.12 -32.79
N ILE A 663 2.20 -3.88 -31.78
CA ILE A 663 1.73 -3.66 -30.40
C ILE A 663 0.92 -2.36 -30.32
N CYS A 664 1.39 -1.29 -30.98
CA CYS A 664 0.67 -0.01 -31.03
C CYS A 664 -0.66 -0.16 -31.76
N GLU A 665 -0.69 -0.81 -32.93
CA GLU A 665 -1.91 -1.10 -33.69
C GLU A 665 -2.90 -1.93 -32.87
N ARG A 666 -2.42 -2.99 -32.20
CA ARG A 666 -3.24 -3.77 -31.27
C ARG A 666 -3.73 -2.90 -30.12
N ALA A 667 -2.90 -2.03 -29.55
CA ALA A 667 -3.29 -1.16 -28.46
C ALA A 667 -4.38 -0.16 -28.87
N GLU A 668 -4.31 0.42 -30.07
CA GLU A 668 -5.33 1.29 -30.65
C GLU A 668 -6.65 0.55 -30.89
N MET A 669 -6.56 -0.69 -31.37
CA MET A 669 -7.71 -1.55 -31.59
C MET A 669 -8.40 -1.97 -30.28
N LEU A 670 -7.60 -2.26 -29.24
CA LEU A 670 -8.10 -2.77 -27.96
C LEU A 670 -8.51 -1.66 -26.98
N PHE A 671 -7.88 -0.49 -27.03
CA PHE A 671 -8.01 0.54 -25.99
C PHE A 671 -8.13 1.96 -26.53
N GLN A 672 -9.28 2.61 -26.32
CA GLN A 672 -9.44 4.02 -26.70
C GLN A 672 -8.60 5.01 -25.85
N LYS A 673 -8.46 4.76 -24.54
CA LYS A 673 -7.84 5.73 -23.60
C LYS A 673 -6.41 5.39 -23.19
N LYS A 674 -5.97 4.16 -23.48
CA LYS A 674 -4.65 3.65 -23.06
C LYS A 674 -3.64 3.58 -24.20
N ALA A 675 -4.08 3.53 -25.45
CA ALA A 675 -3.23 3.31 -26.63
C ALA A 675 -2.00 4.23 -26.69
N TRP A 676 -2.16 5.51 -26.36
CA TRP A 676 -1.04 6.45 -26.37
C TRP A 676 0.13 6.06 -25.46
N ARG A 677 -0.09 5.24 -24.42
CA ARG A 677 0.96 4.77 -23.50
C ARG A 677 1.85 3.69 -24.12
N PHE A 678 1.45 3.14 -25.26
CA PHE A 678 2.22 2.15 -26.03
C PHE A 678 3.06 2.80 -27.13
N ALA A 679 2.68 4.01 -27.56
CA ALA A 679 3.35 4.73 -28.63
C ALA A 679 4.74 5.22 -28.22
N PRO A 680 5.65 5.44 -29.20
CA PRO A 680 6.91 6.13 -28.96
C PRO A 680 6.70 7.51 -28.32
N GLY A 681 7.58 7.89 -27.39
CA GLY A 681 7.52 9.14 -26.63
C GLY A 681 6.48 9.16 -25.51
N ALA A 682 5.90 8.01 -25.14
CA ALA A 682 4.87 7.93 -24.11
C ALA A 682 5.36 8.41 -22.73
N MET A 683 6.62 8.14 -22.37
CA MET A 683 7.20 8.64 -21.11
C MET A 683 7.27 10.17 -21.08
N LYS A 684 7.73 10.78 -22.17
CA LYS A 684 7.77 12.25 -22.32
C LYS A 684 6.38 12.86 -22.22
N LYS A 685 5.41 12.29 -22.93
CA LYS A 685 4.01 12.74 -22.88
C LYS A 685 3.40 12.60 -21.48
N PHE A 686 3.75 11.57 -20.73
CA PHE A 686 3.30 11.39 -19.34
C PHE A 686 3.84 12.50 -18.43
N GLU A 687 5.10 12.89 -18.57
CA GLU A 687 5.71 14.01 -17.85
C GLU A 687 5.03 15.35 -18.20
N GLU A 688 4.81 15.61 -19.49
CA GLU A 688 4.17 16.85 -19.98
C GLU A 688 2.69 16.99 -19.56
N THR A 689 1.96 15.88 -19.44
CA THR A 689 0.54 15.88 -19.05
C THR A 689 0.31 15.87 -17.53
N GLY A 690 1.36 16.15 -16.75
CA GLY A 690 1.26 16.38 -15.31
C GLY A 690 1.51 15.16 -14.43
N GLY A 691 2.07 14.07 -14.97
CA GLY A 691 2.61 12.91 -14.24
C GLY A 691 2.08 12.68 -12.82
N PHE A 692 2.90 13.01 -11.81
CA PHE A 692 2.67 12.76 -10.38
C PHE A 692 1.64 13.68 -9.70
N LEU A 693 1.08 14.69 -10.38
CA LEU A 693 0.22 15.73 -9.76
C LEU A 693 -0.99 15.15 -9.03
N ALA A 694 -1.61 14.08 -9.55
CA ALA A 694 -2.81 13.49 -8.94
C ALA A 694 -2.57 13.02 -7.48
N ARG A 695 -1.35 12.55 -7.19
CA ARG A 695 -0.98 12.10 -5.84
C ARG A 695 -0.62 13.26 -4.91
N GLN A 696 0.07 14.28 -5.42
CA GLN A 696 0.31 15.53 -4.70
C GLN A 696 -0.99 16.20 -4.27
N ILE A 697 -2.00 16.18 -5.15
CA ILE A 697 -3.36 16.68 -4.84
C ILE A 697 -3.97 15.90 -3.68
N THR A 698 -3.87 14.57 -3.68
CA THR A 698 -4.41 13.73 -2.60
C THR A 698 -3.70 13.98 -1.26
N ASP A 699 -2.36 14.07 -1.28
CA ASP A 699 -1.57 14.36 -0.08
C ASP A 699 -1.87 15.77 0.47
N THR A 700 -2.07 16.75 -0.43
CA THR A 700 -2.47 18.12 -0.09
C THR A 700 -3.87 18.17 0.51
N GLN A 701 -4.85 17.48 -0.09
CA GLN A 701 -6.22 17.36 0.44
C GLN A 701 -6.22 16.80 1.87
N HIS A 702 -5.46 15.73 2.11
CA HIS A 702 -5.35 15.12 3.43
C HIS A 702 -4.68 16.08 4.43
N MET A 703 -3.61 16.77 4.01
CA MET A 703 -2.90 17.74 4.84
C MET A 703 -3.80 18.92 5.24
N SER A 704 -4.49 19.56 4.29
CA SER A 704 -5.36 20.71 4.59
C SER A 704 -6.54 20.32 5.47
N SER A 705 -7.10 19.12 5.28
CA SER A 705 -8.18 18.59 6.14
C SER A 705 -7.72 18.42 7.59
N LEU A 706 -6.52 17.88 7.82
CA LEU A 706 -5.95 17.78 9.17
C LEU A 706 -5.53 19.13 9.74
N ALA A 707 -4.96 20.00 8.89
CA ALA A 707 -4.57 21.36 9.28
C ALA A 707 -5.76 22.15 9.81
N LYS A 708 -6.96 22.00 9.22
CA LYS A 708 -8.18 22.63 9.73
C LYS A 708 -8.43 22.30 11.20
N THR A 709 -8.57 21.01 11.52
CA THR A 709 -8.84 20.55 12.90
C THR A 709 -7.70 20.89 13.84
N TYR A 710 -6.47 20.91 13.33
CA TYR A 710 -5.31 21.29 14.11
C TYR A 710 -5.34 22.79 14.48
N LEU A 711 -5.62 23.67 13.52
CA LEU A 711 -5.69 25.13 13.71
C LEU A 711 -6.87 25.56 14.59
N GLU A 712 -7.94 24.77 14.62
CA GLU A 712 -9.09 24.99 15.53
C GLU A 712 -8.70 24.95 17.02
N HIS A 713 -7.51 24.44 17.37
CA HIS A 713 -7.01 24.44 18.76
C HIS A 713 -6.48 25.80 19.22
N ILE A 714 -6.17 26.72 18.30
CA ILE A 714 -5.65 28.06 18.63
C ILE A 714 -6.57 29.19 18.18
N CYS A 715 -7.58 28.90 17.37
CA CYS A 715 -8.47 29.89 16.78
C CYS A 715 -9.87 29.30 16.64
N GLY A 716 -10.87 29.96 17.20
CA GLY A 716 -12.27 29.51 17.16
C GLY A 716 -12.90 29.55 15.77
N THR A 717 -12.33 30.36 14.85
CA THR A 717 -12.86 30.61 13.51
C THR A 717 -11.85 30.18 12.44
N VAL A 718 -11.88 28.90 12.06
CA VAL A 718 -11.08 28.36 10.94
C VAL A 718 -11.96 28.06 9.74
N ARG A 719 -11.80 28.87 8.68
CA ARG A 719 -12.52 28.75 7.42
C ARG A 719 -11.72 27.99 6.38
N ALA A 720 -12.46 27.39 5.45
CA ALA A 720 -11.93 26.56 4.39
C ALA A 720 -12.51 26.95 3.04
N SER A 721 -11.64 27.27 2.07
CA SER A 721 -12.04 27.67 0.72
C SER A 721 -11.70 26.57 -0.31
N PRO A 722 -12.55 26.29 -1.31
CA PRO A 722 -12.26 25.38 -2.42
C PRO A 722 -11.14 25.90 -3.32
N GLY A 723 -10.13 25.09 -3.65
CA GLY A 723 -8.97 25.57 -4.42
C GLY A 723 -9.22 26.07 -5.85
N ARG A 724 -10.27 25.56 -6.52
CA ARG A 724 -10.68 26.09 -7.84
C ARG A 724 -11.10 27.57 -7.76
N LEU A 725 -11.54 28.01 -6.58
CA LEU A 725 -11.93 29.38 -6.32
C LEU A 725 -10.73 30.32 -6.24
N THR A 726 -9.64 29.90 -5.57
CA THR A 726 -8.42 30.71 -5.40
C THR A 726 -7.84 31.13 -6.74
N ALA A 727 -7.69 30.18 -7.68
CA ALA A 727 -7.18 30.48 -9.02
C ALA A 727 -8.05 31.45 -9.80
N MET A 728 -9.37 31.31 -9.66
CA MET A 728 -10.36 32.15 -10.33
C MET A 728 -10.37 33.57 -9.76
N LEU A 729 -10.38 33.72 -8.43
CA LEU A 729 -10.32 35.01 -7.74
C LEU A 729 -9.00 35.74 -8.02
N ARG A 730 -7.87 35.02 -8.02
CA ARG A 730 -6.56 35.57 -8.40
C ARG A 730 -6.60 36.22 -9.79
N ALA A 731 -7.26 35.57 -10.76
CA ALA A 731 -7.40 36.12 -12.11
C ALA A 731 -8.30 37.36 -12.16
N ARG A 732 -9.44 37.35 -11.46
CA ARG A 732 -10.39 38.48 -11.43
C ARG A 732 -9.85 39.71 -10.71
N TRP A 733 -9.11 39.52 -9.63
CA TRP A 733 -8.40 40.58 -8.91
C TRP A 733 -7.10 41.01 -9.61
N GLY A 734 -6.84 40.53 -10.83
CA GLY A 734 -5.67 40.91 -11.64
C GLY A 734 -4.32 40.46 -11.07
N LEU A 735 -4.28 39.71 -9.97
CA LEU A 735 -3.04 39.40 -9.22
C LEU A 735 -2.04 38.54 -10.00
N ASN A 736 -2.46 37.89 -11.10
CA ASN A 736 -1.57 37.10 -11.96
C ASN A 736 -0.41 37.94 -12.54
N SER A 737 -0.59 39.26 -12.72
CA SER A 737 0.45 40.15 -13.26
C SER A 737 1.38 40.74 -12.21
N LEU A 738 1.25 40.38 -10.92
CA LEU A 738 2.17 40.84 -9.87
C LEU A 738 3.53 40.12 -9.90
N LEU A 739 3.63 38.97 -10.57
CA LEU A 739 4.88 38.25 -10.80
C LEU A 739 5.07 38.06 -12.31
N PRO A 740 5.57 39.09 -13.03
CA PRO A 740 5.80 38.99 -14.47
C PRO A 740 6.89 37.96 -14.76
N ASP A 741 6.67 37.16 -15.80
CA ASP A 741 7.69 36.25 -16.33
C ASP A 741 8.53 37.03 -17.35
N HIS A 742 9.80 37.30 -17.05
CA HIS A 742 10.69 38.10 -17.92
C HIS A 742 10.85 37.50 -19.34
N ASN A 743 10.42 36.26 -19.56
CA ASN A 743 10.49 35.55 -20.84
C ASN A 743 9.15 35.38 -21.58
N ARG A 744 7.99 35.82 -21.03
CA ARG A 744 6.67 35.70 -21.69
C ARG A 744 5.75 36.87 -21.34
N ALA A 745 5.58 37.81 -22.28
CA ALA A 745 4.74 39.01 -22.10
C ALA A 745 3.21 38.74 -22.03
N ALA A 746 2.75 37.52 -22.30
CA ALA A 746 1.39 37.09 -22.01
C ALA A 746 1.35 35.55 -22.03
N GLY A 747 1.18 34.90 -20.87
CA GLY A 747 1.19 33.43 -20.77
C GLY A 747 0.86 32.90 -19.37
N PRO A 748 0.53 31.60 -19.24
CA PRO A 748 -0.01 30.99 -18.02
C PRO A 748 0.98 31.08 -16.84
N LYS A 749 0.44 31.07 -15.60
CA LYS A 749 1.13 31.14 -14.29
C LYS A 749 2.66 30.87 -14.37
N ASN A 750 3.47 31.85 -13.98
CA ASN A 750 4.90 31.61 -13.76
C ASN A 750 5.09 30.73 -12.51
N ARG A 751 5.10 29.40 -12.71
CA ARG A 751 5.32 28.42 -11.64
C ARG A 751 6.79 28.33 -11.21
N THR A 752 7.69 29.08 -11.84
CA THR A 752 9.12 29.08 -11.51
C THR A 752 9.44 29.98 -10.32
N ASP A 753 8.54 30.90 -9.96
CA ASP A 753 8.70 31.78 -8.81
C ASP A 753 7.85 31.32 -7.61
N HIS A 754 8.47 30.98 -6.49
CA HIS A 754 7.76 30.50 -5.29
C HIS A 754 6.81 31.52 -4.64
N ARG A 755 6.97 32.83 -4.90
CA ARG A 755 6.14 33.90 -4.33
C ARG A 755 4.65 33.79 -4.69
N HIS A 756 4.30 33.02 -5.74
CA HIS A 756 2.90 32.79 -6.09
C HIS A 756 2.07 32.14 -4.97
N HIS A 757 2.70 31.38 -4.07
CA HIS A 757 2.04 30.80 -2.88
C HIS A 757 1.57 31.87 -1.89
N ALA A 758 2.32 32.98 -1.75
CA ALA A 758 1.90 34.10 -0.92
C ALA A 758 0.70 34.84 -1.55
N ILE A 759 0.65 34.94 -2.88
CA ILE A 759 -0.51 35.48 -3.60
C ILE A 759 -1.74 34.60 -3.35
N ASP A 760 -1.60 33.29 -3.49
CA ASP A 760 -2.71 32.36 -3.24
C ASP A 760 -3.17 32.45 -1.76
N ALA A 761 -2.24 32.57 -0.80
CA ALA A 761 -2.55 32.81 0.61
C ALA A 761 -3.29 34.14 0.88
N PHE A 762 -2.89 35.23 0.21
CA PHE A 762 -3.62 36.50 0.26
C PHE A 762 -5.05 36.33 -0.26
N VAL A 763 -5.23 35.62 -1.38
CA VAL A 763 -6.56 35.37 -1.93
C VAL A 763 -7.43 34.60 -0.95
N ILE A 764 -6.86 33.58 -0.30
CA ILE A 764 -7.53 32.78 0.72
C ILE A 764 -7.95 33.64 1.91
N ALA A 765 -7.08 34.53 2.41
CA ALA A 765 -7.41 35.44 3.50
C ALA A 765 -8.54 36.41 3.13
N CYS A 766 -8.50 37.00 1.93
CA CYS A 766 -9.47 38.01 1.50
C CYS A 766 -10.84 37.43 1.09
N THR A 767 -10.95 36.11 0.95
CA THR A 767 -12.20 35.46 0.56
C THR A 767 -13.13 35.28 1.76
N ASP A 768 -14.20 36.07 1.82
CA ASP A 768 -15.23 35.93 2.86
C ASP A 768 -16.29 34.84 2.55
N LEU A 769 -17.12 34.52 3.57
CA LEU A 769 -18.15 33.49 3.48
C LEU A 769 -19.33 33.90 2.58
N GLY A 770 -19.62 35.20 2.47
CA GLY A 770 -20.68 35.74 1.63
C GLY A 770 -20.36 35.58 0.14
N LEU A 771 -19.15 35.97 -0.27
CA LEU A 771 -18.61 35.77 -1.61
C LEU A 771 -18.57 34.29 -1.96
N LEU A 772 -18.08 33.44 -1.04
CA LEU A 772 -18.12 31.98 -1.18
C LEU A 772 -19.53 31.45 -1.45
N ASN A 773 -20.50 31.85 -0.62
CA ASN A 773 -21.88 31.39 -0.73
C ASN A 773 -22.56 31.84 -2.02
N ARG A 774 -22.31 33.08 -2.47
CA ARG A 774 -22.83 33.60 -3.74
C ARG A 774 -22.28 32.81 -4.93
N ILE A 775 -20.96 32.59 -4.97
CA ILE A 775 -20.31 31.82 -6.04
C ILE A 775 -20.76 30.35 -6.01
N ALA A 776 -20.89 29.75 -4.82
CA ALA A 776 -21.36 28.37 -4.67
C ALA A 776 -22.83 28.18 -5.08
N ARG A 777 -23.71 29.16 -4.81
CA ARG A 777 -25.11 29.15 -5.27
C ARG A 777 -25.17 29.17 -6.79
N ALA A 778 -24.41 30.07 -7.41
CA ALA A 778 -24.37 30.20 -8.85
C ALA A 778 -23.76 28.98 -9.57
N SER A 779 -22.67 28.43 -9.02
CA SER A 779 -22.07 27.16 -9.50
C SER A 779 -23.03 25.97 -9.43
N GLY A 780 -23.99 25.99 -8.50
CA GLY A 780 -25.00 24.93 -8.39
C GLY A 780 -26.13 25.03 -9.43
N GLN A 781 -26.28 26.19 -10.08
CA GLN A 781 -27.35 26.50 -11.02
C GLN A 781 -26.91 26.45 -12.50
N ALA A 782 -25.61 26.52 -12.80
CA ALA A 782 -25.07 26.57 -14.16
C ALA A 782 -24.13 25.37 -14.48
N GLU A 783 -23.96 25.02 -15.76
CA GLU A 783 -22.97 24.01 -16.23
C GLU A 783 -21.53 24.52 -16.19
N GLU A 784 -21.34 25.81 -16.50
CA GLU A 784 -20.07 26.53 -16.38
C GLU A 784 -20.22 27.74 -15.45
N LEU A 785 -19.19 28.00 -14.64
CA LEU A 785 -19.11 29.19 -13.80
C LEU A 785 -18.89 30.43 -14.67
N ASN A 786 -19.97 31.01 -15.19
CA ASN A 786 -19.92 32.26 -15.92
C ASN A 786 -20.01 33.45 -14.94
N LEU A 787 -18.87 33.85 -14.39
CA LEU A 787 -18.77 35.00 -13.47
C LEU A 787 -19.26 36.31 -14.09
N ASP A 788 -19.16 36.47 -15.41
CA ASP A 788 -19.60 37.69 -16.11
C ASP A 788 -21.13 37.89 -16.04
N ARG A 789 -21.89 36.83 -15.73
CA ARG A 789 -23.33 36.93 -15.41
C ARG A 789 -23.61 37.26 -13.94
N LEU A 790 -22.67 37.01 -13.02
CA LEU A 790 -22.83 37.26 -11.58
C LEU A 790 -22.39 38.67 -11.20
N TYR A 791 -21.33 39.15 -11.85
CA TYR A 791 -20.76 40.48 -11.67
C TYR A 791 -20.20 40.94 -13.01
N PRO A 792 -20.65 42.09 -13.54
CA PRO A 792 -19.89 42.83 -14.54
C PRO A 792 -18.44 43.01 -14.09
N LYS A 793 -17.50 43.08 -15.04
CA LYS A 793 -16.05 43.10 -14.75
C LYS A 793 -15.64 44.20 -13.77
N ASP A 794 -16.34 45.34 -13.82
CA ASP A 794 -16.05 46.54 -13.02
C ASP A 794 -16.81 46.58 -11.67
N GLU A 795 -17.70 45.63 -11.42
CA GLU A 795 -18.52 45.52 -10.20
C GLU A 795 -18.12 44.32 -9.33
N PHE A 796 -17.05 43.60 -9.70
CA PHE A 796 -16.61 42.44 -8.92
C PHE A 796 -16.07 42.90 -7.54
N PRO A 797 -16.52 42.29 -6.42
CA PRO A 797 -16.08 42.69 -5.09
C PRO A 797 -14.55 42.66 -4.95
N ILE A 798 -13.97 43.80 -4.60
CA ILE A 798 -12.53 43.93 -4.32
C ILE A 798 -12.26 43.69 -2.82
N PRO A 799 -11.05 43.23 -2.44
CA PRO A 799 -10.71 43.02 -1.03
C PRO A 799 -10.77 44.31 -0.18
N PHE A 800 -10.08 45.37 -0.63
CA PHE A 800 -10.05 46.71 -0.03
C PHE A 800 -9.37 47.68 -1.01
N GLY A 801 -9.48 49.00 -0.81
CA GLY A 801 -8.81 49.98 -1.67
C GLY A 801 -7.27 49.83 -1.64
N GLY A 802 -6.62 49.80 -2.80
CA GLY A 802 -5.15 49.68 -2.90
C GLY A 802 -4.59 48.29 -2.59
N TYR A 803 -5.42 47.25 -2.62
CA TYR A 803 -5.02 45.88 -2.25
C TYR A 803 -3.88 45.31 -3.10
N ARG A 804 -3.83 45.70 -4.38
CA ARG A 804 -2.85 45.20 -5.33
C ARG A 804 -1.48 45.78 -5.04
N GLU A 805 -1.41 47.08 -4.76
CA GLU A 805 -0.21 47.82 -4.38
C GLU A 805 0.31 47.34 -3.03
N ALA A 806 -0.58 47.17 -2.05
CA ALA A 806 -0.23 46.66 -0.72
C ALA A 806 0.37 45.26 -0.77
N LEU A 807 -0.20 44.35 -1.57
CA LEU A 807 0.38 43.02 -1.78
C LEU A 807 1.67 43.07 -2.60
N GLY A 808 1.70 43.88 -3.67
CA GLY A 808 2.87 44.06 -4.53
C GLY A 808 4.10 44.52 -3.75
N ALA A 809 3.95 45.49 -2.85
CA ALA A 809 5.01 45.99 -1.99
C ALA A 809 5.59 44.91 -1.05
N ARG A 810 4.82 43.87 -0.72
CA ARG A 810 5.29 42.72 0.08
C ARG A 810 5.89 41.61 -0.77
N LEU A 811 5.65 41.58 -2.08
CA LEU A 811 6.18 40.57 -3.00
C LEU A 811 7.52 40.96 -3.60
N ASP A 812 7.93 42.23 -3.45
CA ASP A 812 9.21 42.72 -3.96
C ASP A 812 10.37 41.86 -3.43
N SER A 813 11.34 41.54 -4.29
CA SER A 813 12.46 40.66 -3.95
C SER A 813 13.31 41.20 -2.81
N ASP A 814 13.34 42.52 -2.63
CA ASP A 814 14.03 43.17 -1.52
C ASP A 814 13.25 43.07 -0.19
N SER A 815 11.96 42.73 -0.26
CA SER A 815 11.05 42.65 0.89
C SER A 815 10.73 41.22 1.34
N MET A 816 10.65 40.25 0.42
CA MET A 816 10.26 38.86 0.72
C MET A 816 11.40 37.87 0.50
N VAL A 817 12.00 37.43 1.60
CA VAL A 817 12.96 36.32 1.59
C VAL A 817 12.22 34.98 1.65
N ILE A 818 12.37 34.16 0.61
CA ILE A 818 11.79 32.81 0.59
C ILE A 818 12.48 31.94 1.62
N SER A 819 11.71 31.39 2.55
CA SER A 819 12.24 30.57 3.63
C SER A 819 12.33 29.11 3.20
N HIS A 820 13.56 28.56 3.13
CA HIS A 820 13.76 27.14 2.85
C HIS A 820 13.97 26.35 4.15
N LYS A 821 13.29 25.20 4.27
CA LYS A 821 13.54 24.27 5.37
C LYS A 821 14.96 23.71 5.24
N PRO A 822 15.84 23.89 6.23
CA PRO A 822 17.16 23.30 6.18
C PRO A 822 17.04 21.76 6.21
N ASP A 823 17.93 21.10 5.47
CA ASP A 823 18.14 19.67 5.55
C ASP A 823 19.58 19.39 5.98
N HIS A 824 19.75 19.01 7.24
CA HIS A 824 21.05 18.64 7.79
C HIS A 824 21.29 17.12 7.70
N GLY A 825 20.40 16.36 7.04
CA GLY A 825 20.46 14.90 6.88
C GLY A 825 20.62 14.11 8.19
N LEU A 826 20.09 14.66 9.30
CA LEU A 826 19.97 13.97 10.57
C LEU A 826 18.64 13.21 10.59
N PRO A 827 18.60 11.96 11.09
CA PRO A 827 17.33 11.29 11.33
C PRO A 827 16.50 12.10 12.34
N PRO A 828 15.15 12.03 12.30
CA PRO A 828 14.31 12.63 13.33
C PRO A 828 14.76 12.20 14.73
N GLY A 829 15.05 13.16 15.61
CA GLY A 829 15.60 12.92 16.95
C GLY A 829 17.11 12.66 17.04
N GLY A 830 17.86 12.81 15.94
CA GLY A 830 19.31 12.75 15.94
C GLY A 830 19.92 13.92 16.70
N ARG A 831 20.81 13.63 17.66
CA ARG A 831 21.57 14.66 18.38
C ARG A 831 22.56 15.32 17.42
N THR A 832 22.66 16.64 17.49
CA THR A 832 23.78 17.39 16.91
C THR A 832 25.07 16.86 17.53
N GLY A 833 26.01 16.38 16.71
CA GLY A 833 27.30 15.81 17.16
C GLY A 833 27.48 14.29 16.98
N ALA A 834 26.45 13.54 16.60
CA ALA A 834 26.60 12.12 16.26
C ALA A 834 26.91 11.94 14.74
N GLN A 835 27.91 11.14 14.39
CA GLN A 835 28.20 10.73 13.00
C GLN A 835 27.07 9.82 12.46
N VAL A 836 25.92 10.40 12.14
CA VAL A 836 24.74 9.67 11.66
C VAL A 836 24.28 10.31 10.36
N THR A 837 24.35 9.56 9.26
CA THR A 837 23.81 9.98 7.97
C THR A 837 22.45 9.31 7.71
N SER A 838 21.51 10.06 7.14
CA SER A 838 20.21 9.56 6.69
C SER A 838 20.22 9.01 5.25
N GLY A 839 21.29 9.26 4.49
CA GLY A 839 21.41 8.93 3.06
C GLY A 839 21.99 7.53 2.78
N LYS A 840 21.96 7.13 1.50
CA LYS A 840 22.58 5.89 1.03
C LYS A 840 24.09 6.08 0.99
N LEU A 841 24.84 5.26 1.73
CA LEU A 841 26.31 5.36 1.79
C LEU A 841 27.00 4.85 0.51
N LEU A 842 26.49 3.76 -0.07
CA LEU A 842 27.09 3.02 -1.17
C LEU A 842 25.99 2.51 -2.08
N GLU A 843 26.30 2.37 -3.36
CA GLU A 843 25.49 1.64 -4.33
C GLU A 843 25.34 0.15 -3.97
N ASP A 844 24.25 -0.48 -4.43
CA ASP A 844 23.92 -1.86 -4.03
C ASP A 844 24.80 -2.93 -4.72
N THR A 845 25.43 -2.57 -5.84
CA THR A 845 26.21 -3.51 -6.66
C THR A 845 27.59 -3.74 -6.05
N ALA A 846 27.89 -5.00 -5.74
CA ALA A 846 29.22 -5.41 -5.28
C ALA A 846 30.11 -5.83 -6.46
N TYR A 847 31.21 -5.11 -6.66
CA TYR A 847 32.16 -5.36 -7.74
C TYR A 847 33.38 -6.16 -7.24
N GLY A 848 33.93 -7.00 -8.12
CA GLY A 848 35.32 -7.45 -7.96
C GLY A 848 36.26 -6.32 -8.35
N ILE A 849 37.41 -6.25 -7.68
CA ILE A 849 38.48 -5.32 -8.00
C ILE A 849 39.39 -5.99 -9.02
N VAL A 850 39.78 -5.25 -10.06
CA VAL A 850 40.70 -5.68 -11.11
C VAL A 850 41.61 -4.51 -11.46
N ASP A 851 42.70 -4.82 -12.15
CA ASP A 851 43.56 -3.84 -12.80
C ASP A 851 43.87 -4.44 -14.18
N GLU A 852 43.00 -4.13 -15.14
CA GLU A 852 43.01 -4.75 -16.47
C GLU A 852 42.86 -3.68 -17.55
N GLU A 853 43.48 -3.90 -18.70
CA GLU A 853 43.40 -3.00 -19.85
C GLU A 853 42.87 -3.75 -21.07
N ILE A 854 41.95 -3.11 -21.81
CA ILE A 854 41.47 -3.57 -23.11
C ILE A 854 41.54 -2.38 -24.06
N ASP A 855 42.26 -2.55 -25.18
CA ASP A 855 42.35 -1.56 -26.26
C ASP A 855 42.70 -0.14 -25.77
N GLY A 856 43.69 -0.03 -24.88
CA GLY A 856 44.13 1.26 -24.31
C GLY A 856 43.22 1.84 -23.22
N LYS A 857 42.17 1.11 -22.80
CA LYS A 857 41.26 1.52 -21.72
C LYS A 857 41.48 0.68 -20.46
N SER A 858 41.81 1.35 -19.36
CA SER A 858 41.98 0.70 -18.06
C SER A 858 40.65 0.53 -17.33
N PHE A 859 40.50 -0.60 -16.65
CA PHE A 859 39.34 -1.00 -15.89
C PHE A 859 39.74 -1.37 -14.46
N ASN A 860 39.03 -0.80 -13.48
CA ASN A 860 39.29 -1.06 -12.06
C ASN A 860 38.26 -2.02 -11.42
N LEU A 861 37.16 -2.32 -12.09
CA LEU A 861 36.05 -3.13 -11.55
C LEU A 861 35.57 -4.23 -12.50
N VAL A 862 35.02 -5.30 -11.92
CA VAL A 862 34.35 -6.38 -12.66
C VAL A 862 33.05 -6.84 -11.99
N THR A 863 32.02 -7.06 -12.79
CA THR A 863 30.73 -7.63 -12.33
C THR A 863 30.22 -8.73 -13.26
N ARG A 864 29.26 -9.55 -12.80
CA ARG A 864 28.66 -10.62 -13.61
C ARG A 864 27.29 -10.20 -14.13
N LYS A 865 27.16 -10.09 -15.45
CA LYS A 865 25.89 -9.75 -16.12
C LYS A 865 25.29 -10.99 -16.80
N PRO A 866 23.95 -11.16 -16.80
CA PRO A 866 23.29 -12.14 -17.66
C PRO A 866 23.69 -11.95 -19.12
N ILE A 867 23.94 -13.05 -19.84
CA ILE A 867 24.43 -12.99 -21.22
C ILE A 867 23.45 -12.23 -22.13
N ARG A 868 22.15 -12.48 -21.97
CA ARG A 868 21.06 -11.79 -22.67
C ARG A 868 21.00 -10.27 -22.44
N SER A 869 21.61 -9.77 -21.36
CA SER A 869 21.58 -8.34 -21.00
C SER A 869 22.78 -7.54 -21.48
N LEU A 870 23.68 -8.16 -22.26
CA LEU A 870 24.86 -7.47 -22.75
C LEU A 870 24.48 -6.54 -23.90
N THR A 871 24.92 -5.29 -23.80
CA THR A 871 24.94 -4.36 -24.93
C THR A 871 26.24 -4.53 -25.71
N ARG A 872 26.31 -4.01 -26.95
CA ARG A 872 27.55 -4.01 -27.74
C ARG A 872 28.76 -3.45 -26.97
N LYS A 873 28.54 -2.35 -26.23
CA LYS A 873 29.55 -1.76 -25.34
C LYS A 873 30.02 -2.77 -24.28
N MET A 874 29.08 -3.47 -23.64
CA MET A 874 29.41 -4.46 -22.62
C MET A 874 30.08 -5.71 -23.19
N ILE A 875 29.78 -6.09 -24.44
CA ILE A 875 30.44 -7.19 -25.14
C ILE A 875 31.93 -6.88 -25.28
N GLY A 876 32.31 -5.69 -25.76
CA GLY A 876 33.72 -5.26 -25.84
C GLY A 876 34.42 -5.20 -24.46
N GLN A 877 33.64 -5.10 -23.38
CA GLN A 877 34.13 -5.11 -21.99
C GLN A 877 34.06 -6.50 -21.35
N VAL A 878 33.74 -7.56 -22.08
CA VAL A 878 33.80 -8.93 -21.56
C VAL A 878 35.25 -9.26 -21.23
N ARG A 879 35.47 -9.69 -19.99
CA ARG A 879 36.82 -9.93 -19.44
C ARG A 879 37.58 -11.04 -20.15
N ASP A 880 36.87 -12.07 -20.62
CA ASP A 880 37.48 -13.19 -21.32
C ASP A 880 37.60 -12.88 -22.82
N ALA A 881 38.82 -12.81 -23.34
CA ALA A 881 39.08 -12.36 -24.71
C ALA A 881 38.50 -13.30 -25.77
N GLY A 882 38.55 -14.62 -25.55
CA GLY A 882 38.00 -15.60 -26.48
C GLY A 882 36.48 -15.52 -26.56
N LEU A 883 35.83 -15.51 -25.39
CA LEU A 883 34.38 -15.35 -25.30
C LEU A 883 33.93 -13.97 -25.81
N ARG A 884 34.71 -12.92 -25.59
CA ARG A 884 34.44 -11.60 -26.16
C ARG A 884 34.40 -11.66 -27.69
N GLY A 885 35.41 -12.24 -28.34
CA GLY A 885 35.44 -12.38 -29.80
C GLY A 885 34.25 -13.19 -30.35
N GLU A 886 33.89 -14.28 -29.67
CA GLU A 886 32.68 -15.05 -30.03
C GLU A 886 31.40 -14.21 -29.91
N LEU A 887 31.27 -13.43 -28.84
CA LEU A 887 30.10 -12.58 -28.61
C LEU A 887 30.05 -11.38 -29.56
N GLU A 888 31.19 -10.82 -29.96
CA GLU A 888 31.30 -9.79 -30.99
C GLU A 888 30.84 -10.33 -32.33
N TRP A 889 31.28 -11.54 -32.69
CA TRP A 889 30.82 -12.22 -33.89
C TRP A 889 29.31 -12.46 -33.86
N VAL A 890 28.76 -12.97 -32.75
CA VAL A 890 27.30 -13.13 -32.56
C VAL A 890 26.57 -11.80 -32.70
N ALA A 891 27.15 -10.71 -32.18
CA ALA A 891 26.55 -9.38 -32.27
C ALA A 891 26.56 -8.79 -33.68
N GLU A 892 27.60 -9.08 -34.47
CA GLU A 892 27.70 -8.68 -35.88
C GLU A 892 26.85 -9.56 -36.80
N GLU A 893 26.77 -10.87 -36.55
CA GLU A 893 25.87 -11.77 -37.25
C GLU A 893 24.41 -11.36 -37.02
N ALA A 894 24.02 -11.13 -35.76
CA ALA A 894 22.71 -10.62 -35.42
C ALA A 894 22.41 -9.28 -36.11
N ARG A 895 23.40 -8.40 -36.25
CA ARG A 895 23.26 -7.13 -36.99
C ARG A 895 22.96 -7.38 -38.46
N ARG A 896 23.77 -8.23 -39.11
CA ARG A 896 23.69 -8.53 -40.54
C ARG A 896 22.36 -9.17 -40.90
N GLU A 897 21.83 -9.98 -40.00
CA GLU A 897 20.56 -10.70 -40.15
C GLU A 897 19.34 -9.88 -39.66
N GLY A 898 19.54 -8.67 -39.14
CA GLY A 898 18.46 -7.87 -38.56
C GLY A 898 17.85 -8.47 -37.29
N ARG A 899 18.53 -9.41 -36.64
CA ARG A 899 18.09 -10.11 -35.42
C ARG A 899 18.37 -9.27 -34.17
N LYS A 900 17.48 -9.31 -33.18
CA LYS A 900 17.70 -8.70 -31.87
C LYS A 900 18.89 -9.36 -31.16
N LEU A 901 19.82 -8.53 -30.69
CA LEU A 901 21.01 -8.97 -29.98
C LEU A 901 20.67 -9.83 -28.75
N GLU A 902 19.63 -9.48 -27.98
CA GLU A 902 19.22 -10.24 -26.78
C GLU A 902 18.86 -11.71 -27.11
N ASP A 903 18.18 -11.95 -28.23
CA ASP A 903 17.75 -13.29 -28.64
C ASP A 903 18.94 -14.11 -29.12
N ALA A 904 19.81 -13.52 -29.95
CA ALA A 904 21.04 -14.16 -30.41
C ALA A 904 21.97 -14.54 -29.25
N LEU A 905 22.11 -13.64 -28.26
CA LEU A 905 22.89 -13.89 -27.04
C LEU A 905 22.24 -14.96 -26.14
N SER A 906 20.91 -15.05 -26.13
CA SER A 906 20.19 -16.08 -25.37
C SER A 906 20.42 -17.46 -25.97
N ASP A 907 20.26 -17.61 -27.29
CA ASP A 907 20.53 -18.86 -28.00
C ASP A 907 21.99 -19.32 -27.82
N PHE A 908 22.93 -18.39 -27.99
CA PHE A 908 24.34 -18.66 -27.76
C PHE A 908 24.58 -19.14 -26.31
N GLY A 909 23.95 -18.46 -25.34
CA GLY A 909 24.01 -18.81 -23.93
C GLY A 909 23.45 -20.21 -23.63
N GLU A 910 22.36 -20.60 -24.25
CA GLU A 910 21.77 -21.94 -24.11
C GLU A 910 22.67 -23.02 -24.72
N LYS A 911 23.13 -22.80 -25.97
CA LYS A 911 24.00 -23.72 -26.70
C LYS A 911 25.34 -23.95 -25.97
N ARG A 912 25.95 -22.88 -25.46
CA ARG A 912 27.22 -22.93 -24.69
C ARG A 912 27.02 -23.22 -23.21
N ARG A 913 25.78 -23.29 -22.71
CA ARG A 913 25.43 -23.39 -21.29
C ARG A 913 26.03 -22.27 -20.42
N ILE A 914 26.12 -21.06 -20.96
CA ILE A 914 26.63 -19.86 -20.30
C ILE A 914 25.46 -18.95 -19.92
N GLY A 915 25.17 -18.83 -18.62
CA GLY A 915 24.10 -17.95 -18.13
C GLY A 915 24.52 -16.51 -17.80
N ARG A 916 25.80 -16.28 -17.47
CA ARG A 916 26.34 -14.98 -17.07
C ARG A 916 27.81 -14.86 -17.47
N VAL A 917 28.23 -13.66 -17.84
CA VAL A 917 29.61 -13.34 -18.20
C VAL A 917 30.18 -12.25 -17.29
N ARG A 918 31.50 -12.20 -17.15
CA ARG A 918 32.21 -11.15 -16.41
C ARG A 918 32.41 -9.95 -17.34
N VAL A 919 31.96 -8.78 -16.91
CA VAL A 919 32.06 -7.51 -17.65
C VAL A 919 32.86 -6.52 -16.81
N LEU A 920 33.83 -5.88 -17.43
CA LEU A 920 34.68 -4.86 -16.84
C LEU A 920 33.98 -3.49 -16.82
N SER A 921 34.29 -2.67 -15.83
CA SER A 921 33.81 -1.29 -15.71
C SER A 921 34.86 -0.41 -15.03
N THR A 922 34.76 0.90 -15.28
CA THR A 922 35.68 1.91 -14.71
C THR A 922 34.85 2.92 -13.93
N GLU A 923 35.24 3.17 -12.68
CA GLU A 923 34.58 4.12 -11.77
C GLU A 923 35.64 5.01 -11.12
N GLU A 924 35.41 6.32 -11.07
CA GLU A 924 36.37 7.30 -10.54
C GLU A 924 36.56 7.18 -9.01
N SER A 925 35.49 6.84 -8.30
CA SER A 925 35.51 6.68 -6.85
C SER A 925 34.93 5.32 -6.46
N VAL A 926 35.70 4.59 -5.65
CA VAL A 926 35.31 3.27 -5.14
C VAL A 926 35.66 3.14 -3.67
N ARG A 927 34.79 2.46 -2.92
CA ARG A 927 35.00 2.11 -1.52
C ARG A 927 35.14 0.59 -1.40
N GLU A 928 36.26 0.15 -0.86
CA GLU A 928 36.45 -1.25 -0.52
C GLU A 928 35.72 -1.61 0.78
N VAL A 929 34.99 -2.71 0.74
CA VAL A 929 34.30 -3.28 1.90
C VAL A 929 34.72 -4.73 2.10
N GLY A 930 35.15 -5.06 3.32
CA GLY A 930 35.48 -6.42 3.73
C GLY A 930 34.23 -7.26 4.02
N HIS A 931 34.15 -8.46 3.45
CA HIS A 931 33.01 -9.39 3.59
C HIS A 931 33.27 -10.59 4.50
N GLY A 932 34.32 -10.55 5.33
CA GLY A 932 34.77 -11.68 6.14
C GLY A 932 35.51 -12.74 5.31
N GLY A 933 36.35 -13.55 5.97
CA GLY A 933 37.16 -14.57 5.29
C GLY A 933 38.20 -14.01 4.31
N GLY A 934 38.66 -12.76 4.51
CA GLY A 934 39.63 -12.10 3.64
C GLY A 934 39.07 -11.55 2.31
N HIS A 935 37.79 -11.79 1.99
CA HIS A 935 37.20 -11.30 0.75
C HIS A 935 36.89 -9.81 0.82
N ARG A 936 37.34 -9.06 -0.19
CA ARG A 936 36.99 -7.65 -0.40
C ARG A 936 36.15 -7.47 -1.66
N LYS A 937 35.26 -6.48 -1.61
CA LYS A 937 34.46 -6.03 -2.76
C LYS A 937 34.51 -4.51 -2.82
N ALA A 938 34.50 -3.98 -4.05
CA ALA A 938 34.38 -2.56 -4.27
C ALA A 938 32.92 -2.17 -4.49
N TYR A 939 32.58 -0.98 -4.00
CA TYR A 939 31.27 -0.37 -4.12
C TYR A 939 31.43 1.08 -4.56
N VAL A 940 30.56 1.54 -5.46
CA VAL A 940 30.50 2.96 -5.84
C VAL A 940 29.85 3.74 -4.68
N PRO A 941 30.39 4.91 -4.28
CA PRO A 941 29.73 5.79 -3.31
C PRO A 941 28.29 6.13 -3.70
N GLY A 942 27.43 6.26 -2.69
CA GLY A 942 26.02 6.65 -2.88
C GLY A 942 25.80 8.16 -2.79
N ASP A 943 24.86 8.59 -1.94
CA ASP A 943 24.45 9.98 -1.79
C ASP A 943 25.52 10.81 -1.05
N ASN A 944 25.89 11.95 -1.63
CA ASN A 944 26.71 12.96 -0.94
C ASN A 944 25.86 13.73 0.08
N HIS A 945 26.32 13.78 1.33
CA HIS A 945 25.57 14.40 2.44
C HIS A 945 25.90 15.88 2.64
N ARG A 946 27.19 16.26 2.58
CA ARG A 946 27.66 17.67 2.58
C ARG A 946 29.02 17.79 1.91
N ILE A 947 29.32 18.98 1.40
CA ILE A 947 30.65 19.36 0.93
C ILE A 947 31.12 20.50 1.84
N GLU A 948 32.25 20.32 2.49
CA GLU A 948 32.94 21.41 3.20
C GLU A 948 33.87 22.07 2.19
N ILE A 949 33.56 23.32 1.84
CA ILE A 949 34.38 24.13 0.95
C ILE A 949 35.29 24.97 1.86
N TYR A 950 36.59 24.75 1.73
CA TYR A 950 37.63 25.45 2.49
C TYR A 950 38.19 26.62 1.68
#